data_AF-A0A832PYS7-F1
#
_entry.id   AF-A0A832PYS7-F1
#
_cell.length_a   1.000
_cell.length_b   1.000
_cell.length_c   1.000
_cell.angle_alpha   90.00
_cell.angle_beta   90.00
_cell.angle_gamma   90.00
#
_symmetry.space_group_name_H-M   'P 1'
#
loop_
_entity.id
_entity.type
_entity.pdbx_description
1 polymer ?
#
loop_
_entity_poly.entity_id
_entity_poly.type
_entity_poly.pdbx_seq_one_letter_code
_entity_poly.pdbx_strand_id
1 'polypeptide(L)'
;MQFLIACSIIVNRAFGGEKSLVFRVLLVEFAATAGFHRAEWFPFIKGRLKKSHEVQWVRFGVDPANMLQFESVGVSLNQEDTAVLRRLLDSWNPTHILFGLTPSTNLLKDLSLPAPDCQILHAGPADSRNSKPIASLWEDGPAFPDSDDNVRLLTNLAGQIPDYGWIPGNTAASTTNPLPFLIAGDPCLYNRPFSSNPFLGKQHQGALIRRGGCAFCTRPESDKSVWEAVDPNQAVRDQLEAIALTCPSTNQRLMIRMQGEAPIKHLESTVKSIVQSSLPGSDFLFDCRSDMLGWRFEDFKRALPELKGSTHRIEMSLIGIENFSSKELDRLNKGFDGLTNLKALRILFQLERQWPNHFGFRRHGGLSLITMTPWTEPEELVLNLSITRLLQLEDITGKLLSGRLRLYPTLPLYWRAKQDELLTKSYDDPLLDTASLNLYDHEAPWRFTNPVLDNVSKVLLRIENDRVPADFDELTTVVTELALNCRSSGNSVINLARHIVQMAVIRQNLLKTVSSVEDLLDEGRRFVAKPNISHPSNEPPPPSPQDFIRGSDKELKVPLECILDVKPVSKIEPIESQMVNEWKACDSLPNLRLVKRPDTSFYEAFFGKNPKEVSRAIELTLHLNELAQTGIDTDIVIEERQDTISEIGKLLGYPECCSKAMALEASALQDSTFWMHITRRIAAPDEIPFELHPASVGLEYIPCEANCNVALGRARFVLERQREVAPEQFERHIAQLQHPTLLFSDEQGAMVELIPLEDPLAGSGSEIGSAKASNADSHYRFRCQVGKTSLRTPLANYVGLADEIVIERECVTLYREGKPFIPLSGQVFVWWHKHVFQRDFWQAMVEAKRANSHALGTANTTTEVQEIDAATVRAGAFLARVFKQVQDRSFSGYKIVTIVTLSPGEIHVGLEDSDEPLDIIVDIRPNQAAALAKIGRVTLRHPEDSPIRSPAQWRGFRSFRDFIGQLLTERSRQS
;
A
#
# COMPACT_ATOMS: atom_id res chain seq x y z
N MET A 1 32.22 -41.67 50.41
CA MET A 1 31.09 -40.73 50.33
C MET A 1 30.47 -40.58 48.92
N GLN A 2 31.02 -41.21 47.87
CA GLN A 2 30.38 -41.30 46.54
C GLN A 2 29.58 -42.60 46.30
N PHE A 3 29.66 -43.58 47.20
CA PHE A 3 28.92 -44.85 47.09
C PHE A 3 27.50 -44.82 47.71
N LEU A 4 27.17 -43.80 48.51
CA LEU A 4 25.87 -43.67 49.17
C LEU A 4 24.83 -42.89 48.35
N ILE A 5 25.25 -42.18 47.29
CA ILE A 5 24.34 -41.44 46.40
C ILE A 5 23.85 -42.34 45.24
N ALA A 6 24.65 -43.34 44.84
CA ALA A 6 24.28 -44.29 43.79
C ALA A 6 23.19 -45.30 44.22
N CYS A 7 23.07 -45.61 45.51
CA CYS A 7 22.04 -46.54 46.01
C CYS A 7 20.65 -45.92 46.14
N SER A 8 20.50 -44.59 46.30
CA SER A 8 19.18 -43.94 46.35
C SER A 8 18.52 -43.79 44.97
N ILE A 9 19.31 -43.82 43.89
CA ILE A 9 18.78 -43.71 42.51
C ILE A 9 18.31 -45.07 41.99
N ILE A 10 18.88 -46.18 42.47
CA ILE A 10 18.53 -47.53 42.00
C ILE A 10 17.33 -48.12 42.77
N VAL A 11 17.07 -47.71 44.01
CA VAL A 11 15.94 -48.22 44.81
C VAL A 11 14.60 -47.55 44.46
N ASN A 12 14.59 -46.29 44.00
CA ASN A 12 13.35 -45.62 43.57
C ASN A 12 12.83 -46.04 42.19
N ARG A 13 13.64 -46.74 41.37
CA ARG A 13 13.20 -47.28 40.07
C ARG A 13 12.57 -48.67 40.15
N ALA A 14 12.67 -49.36 41.27
CA ALA A 14 12.24 -50.76 41.39
C ALA A 14 10.86 -50.94 42.02
N PHE A 15 10.38 -50.00 42.85
CA PHE A 15 9.07 -50.12 43.50
C PHE A 15 8.43 -48.75 43.74
N GLY A 16 7.66 -48.29 42.75
CA GLY A 16 6.84 -47.09 42.85
C GLY A 16 6.51 -46.61 41.46
N GLY A 17 5.26 -46.78 41.01
CA GLY A 17 4.82 -46.16 39.77
C GLY A 17 5.09 -44.66 39.85
N GLU A 18 5.90 -44.14 38.92
CA GLU A 18 6.09 -42.71 38.74
C GLU A 18 4.72 -42.09 38.51
N LYS A 19 4.14 -41.49 39.55
CA LYS A 19 3.10 -40.48 39.35
C LYS A 19 3.81 -39.30 38.70
N SER A 20 3.71 -39.20 37.38
CA SER A 20 3.97 -37.96 36.64
C SER A 20 3.32 -36.81 37.42
N LEU A 21 4.09 -35.83 37.88
CA LEU A 21 3.52 -34.62 38.47
C LEU A 21 2.59 -33.98 37.42
N VAL A 22 1.33 -33.74 37.80
CA VAL A 22 0.36 -33.05 36.96
C VAL A 22 0.40 -31.58 37.34
N PHE A 23 0.88 -30.73 36.44
CA PHE A 23 0.92 -29.29 36.64
C PHE A 23 -0.38 -28.62 36.19
N ARG A 24 -0.74 -27.52 36.87
CA ARG A 24 -1.81 -26.61 36.47
C ARG A 24 -1.19 -25.41 35.79
N VAL A 25 -1.42 -25.27 34.50
CA VAL A 25 -0.81 -24.24 33.64
C VAL A 25 -1.89 -23.27 33.18
N LEU A 26 -1.65 -21.97 33.37
CA LEU A 26 -2.51 -20.90 32.90
C LEU A 26 -1.80 -20.11 31.79
N LEU A 27 -2.39 -20.10 30.59
CA LEU A 27 -1.96 -19.27 29.47
C LEU A 27 -2.77 -17.97 29.48
N VAL A 28 -2.10 -16.82 29.54
CA VAL A 28 -2.72 -15.49 29.57
C VAL A 28 -2.35 -14.75 28.30
N GLU A 29 -3.30 -14.57 27.38
CA GLU A 29 -3.10 -13.83 26.15
C GLU A 29 -3.60 -12.39 26.29
N PHE A 30 -2.75 -11.44 25.90
CA PHE A 30 -3.15 -10.07 25.61
C PHE A 30 -3.29 -9.92 24.10
N ALA A 31 -4.51 -9.75 23.61
CA ALA A 31 -4.82 -9.62 22.19
C ALA A 31 -5.24 -8.19 21.87
N ALA A 32 -4.61 -7.57 20.87
CA ALA A 32 -4.95 -6.20 20.50
C ALA A 32 -6.38 -6.17 19.94
N THR A 33 -7.19 -5.20 20.39
CA THR A 33 -8.56 -5.01 19.86
C THR A 33 -8.55 -4.50 18.42
N ALA A 34 -7.44 -3.91 17.98
CA ALA A 34 -7.15 -3.54 16.60
C ALA A 34 -5.71 -3.92 16.23
N GLY A 35 -5.48 -4.35 14.99
CA GLY A 35 -4.18 -4.85 14.52
C GLY A 35 -3.97 -6.36 14.68
N PHE A 36 -2.76 -6.84 14.35
CA PHE A 36 -2.46 -8.26 14.09
C PHE A 36 -1.81 -9.05 15.25
N HIS A 37 -1.75 -8.53 16.48
CA HIS A 37 -1.07 -9.23 17.59
C HIS A 37 -1.98 -10.23 18.31
N ARG A 38 -1.66 -11.52 18.21
CA ARG A 38 -2.39 -12.65 18.81
C ARG A 38 -1.42 -13.77 19.19
N ALA A 39 -1.77 -14.59 20.18
CA ALA A 39 -0.90 -15.64 20.71
C ALA A 39 -0.78 -16.84 19.73
N GLU A 40 0.09 -16.69 18.74
CA GLU A 40 0.45 -17.69 17.73
C GLU A 40 0.75 -19.08 18.34
N TRP A 41 1.50 -19.12 19.44
CA TRP A 41 2.04 -20.36 20.02
C TRP A 41 1.09 -21.09 20.98
N PHE A 42 0.14 -20.39 21.58
CA PHE A 42 -0.70 -20.93 22.64
C PHE A 42 -1.54 -22.15 22.23
N PRO A 43 -2.14 -22.20 21.03
CA PRO A 43 -2.85 -23.40 20.59
C PRO A 43 -1.97 -24.65 20.59
N PHE A 44 -0.73 -24.52 20.13
CA PHE A 44 0.23 -25.63 20.05
C PHE A 44 0.76 -26.03 21.42
N ILE A 45 1.10 -25.05 22.26
CA ILE A 45 1.52 -25.30 23.65
C ILE A 45 0.41 -26.00 24.42
N LYS A 46 -0.84 -25.54 24.30
CA LYS A 46 -2.00 -26.15 24.95
C LYS A 46 -2.23 -27.58 24.47
N GLY A 47 -2.23 -27.81 23.14
CA GLY A 47 -2.39 -29.13 22.54
C GLY A 47 -1.32 -30.13 22.98
N ARG A 48 -0.07 -29.66 23.12
CA ARG A 48 1.04 -30.45 23.66
C ARG A 48 0.81 -30.80 25.14
N LEU A 49 0.59 -29.78 25.96
CA LEU A 49 0.58 -29.91 27.42
C LEU A 49 -0.64 -30.67 27.96
N LYS A 50 -1.80 -30.57 27.30
CA LYS A 50 -3.02 -31.26 27.72
C LYS A 50 -2.91 -32.79 27.74
N LYS A 51 -1.87 -33.36 27.12
CA LYS A 51 -1.59 -34.80 27.15
C LYS A 51 -1.19 -35.30 28.54
N SER A 52 -0.57 -34.44 29.37
CA SER A 52 -0.03 -34.81 30.69
C SER A 52 -0.35 -33.82 31.82
N HIS A 53 -0.88 -32.63 31.50
CA HIS A 53 -1.11 -31.53 32.43
C HIS A 53 -2.48 -30.89 32.26
N GLU A 54 -2.92 -30.15 33.28
CA GLU A 54 -4.15 -29.37 33.24
C GLU A 54 -3.85 -27.95 32.72
N VAL A 55 -4.50 -27.55 31.63
CA VAL A 55 -4.19 -26.29 30.93
C VAL A 55 -5.46 -25.48 30.69
N GLN A 56 -5.44 -24.22 31.12
CA GLN A 56 -6.43 -23.20 30.77
C GLN A 56 -5.80 -22.07 29.97
N TRP A 57 -6.55 -21.51 29.01
CA TRP A 57 -6.15 -20.34 28.23
C TRP A 57 -7.22 -19.28 28.36
N VAL A 58 -6.83 -18.13 28.93
CA VAL A 58 -7.65 -16.92 29.03
C VAL A 58 -7.13 -15.84 28.09
N ARG A 59 -8.04 -15.13 27.43
CA ARG A 59 -7.71 -14.07 26.48
C ARG A 59 -8.33 -12.75 26.89
N PHE A 60 -7.53 -11.69 26.96
CA PHE A 60 -7.98 -10.32 27.21
C PHE A 60 -7.83 -9.50 25.93
N GLY A 61 -8.91 -8.84 25.50
CA GLY A 61 -8.84 -7.83 24.46
C GLY A 61 -8.31 -6.52 25.06
N VAL A 62 -7.17 -6.04 24.58
CA VAL A 62 -6.49 -4.84 25.10
C VAL A 62 -6.40 -3.80 23.99
N ASP A 63 -6.70 -2.54 24.33
CA ASP A 63 -6.54 -1.42 23.41
C ASP A 63 -5.07 -1.29 22.98
N PRO A 64 -4.75 -1.08 21.69
CA PRO A 64 -3.39 -0.88 21.22
C PRO A 64 -2.60 0.16 22.04
N ALA A 65 -3.22 1.26 22.46
CA ALA A 65 -2.55 2.29 23.28
C ALA A 65 -2.05 1.74 24.62
N ASN A 66 -2.76 0.78 25.21
CA ASN A 66 -2.38 0.11 26.46
C ASN A 66 -1.39 -1.06 26.24
N MET A 67 -1.14 -1.42 24.98
CA MET A 67 -0.04 -2.31 24.60
C MET A 67 1.24 -1.54 24.25
N LEU A 68 1.11 -0.30 23.74
CA LEU A 68 2.24 0.55 23.34
C LEU A 68 3.14 0.88 24.54
N GLN A 69 4.44 0.69 24.35
CA GLN A 69 5.45 0.81 25.41
C GLN A 69 5.98 2.25 25.60
N PHE A 70 5.19 3.27 25.27
CA PHE A 70 5.65 4.66 25.39
C PHE A 70 5.84 5.10 26.85
N GLU A 71 4.96 4.63 27.75
CA GLU A 71 4.90 5.11 29.14
C GLU A 71 5.26 4.04 30.17
N SER A 72 5.19 2.75 29.80
CA SER A 72 5.49 1.65 30.72
C SER A 72 6.11 0.43 30.01
N VAL A 73 6.95 -0.31 30.73
CA VAL A 73 7.51 -1.59 30.26
C VAL A 73 6.45 -2.68 30.47
N GLY A 74 5.87 -3.17 29.38
CA GLY A 74 4.91 -4.30 29.38
C GLY A 74 3.43 -3.90 29.32
N VAL A 75 2.55 -4.89 29.12
CA VAL A 75 1.10 -4.70 28.94
C VAL A 75 0.41 -4.49 30.28
N SER A 76 -0.41 -3.46 30.37
CA SER A 76 -1.27 -3.20 31.54
C SER A 76 -2.72 -3.57 31.27
N LEU A 77 -3.45 -3.95 32.32
CA LEU A 77 -4.89 -4.15 32.30
C LEU A 77 -5.58 -3.05 33.11
N ASN A 78 -6.82 -2.71 32.76
CA ASN A 78 -7.63 -1.85 33.61
C ASN A 78 -8.01 -2.58 34.92
N GLN A 79 -8.61 -1.86 35.88
CA GLN A 79 -8.96 -2.42 37.19
C GLN A 79 -9.96 -3.58 37.11
N GLU A 80 -10.92 -3.53 36.18
CA GLU A 80 -11.93 -4.57 36.00
C GLU A 80 -11.32 -5.87 35.47
N ASP A 81 -10.53 -5.77 34.40
CA ASP A 81 -9.82 -6.88 33.78
C ASP A 81 -8.79 -7.49 34.74
N THR A 82 -8.10 -6.65 35.53
CA THR A 82 -7.18 -7.10 36.59
C THR A 82 -7.91 -7.90 37.67
N ALA A 83 -9.11 -7.47 38.08
CA ALA A 83 -9.93 -8.21 39.04
C ALA A 83 -10.45 -9.54 38.49
N VAL A 84 -10.73 -9.63 37.19
CA VAL A 84 -11.06 -10.91 36.52
C VAL A 84 -9.86 -11.86 36.56
N LEU A 85 -8.67 -11.39 36.16
CA LEU A 85 -7.46 -12.22 36.17
C LEU A 85 -7.11 -12.67 37.60
N ARG A 86 -7.22 -11.79 38.61
CA ARG A 86 -6.99 -12.16 40.02
C ARG A 86 -7.93 -13.27 40.48
N ARG A 87 -9.24 -13.16 40.22
CA ARG A 87 -10.21 -14.23 40.55
C ARG A 87 -9.88 -15.56 39.87
N LEU A 88 -9.38 -15.51 38.64
CA LEU A 88 -8.94 -16.71 37.92
C LEU A 88 -7.71 -17.33 38.58
N LEU A 89 -6.72 -16.52 38.97
CA LEU A 89 -5.54 -16.99 39.70
C LEU A 89 -5.92 -17.64 41.04
N ASP A 90 -6.81 -17.02 41.80
CA ASP A 90 -7.26 -17.54 43.09
C ASP A 90 -8.04 -18.85 42.97
N SER A 91 -8.93 -18.94 41.97
CA SER A 91 -9.79 -20.11 41.77
C SER A 91 -9.10 -21.29 41.09
N TRP A 92 -8.25 -21.01 40.08
CA TRP A 92 -7.51 -22.04 39.35
C TRP A 92 -6.24 -22.47 40.10
N ASN A 93 -5.63 -21.56 40.84
CA ASN A 93 -4.39 -21.74 41.60
C ASN A 93 -3.27 -22.37 40.74
N PRO A 94 -2.82 -21.69 39.67
CA PRO A 94 -1.85 -22.24 38.73
C PRO A 94 -0.48 -22.46 39.36
N THR A 95 0.15 -23.58 39.02
CA THR A 95 1.58 -23.83 39.30
C THR A 95 2.49 -23.09 38.32
N HIS A 96 2.00 -22.81 37.11
CA HIS A 96 2.74 -22.11 36.05
C HIS A 96 1.81 -21.11 35.36
N ILE A 97 2.30 -19.89 35.10
CA ILE A 97 1.60 -18.86 34.32
C ILE A 97 2.48 -18.47 33.14
N LEU A 98 1.94 -18.58 31.93
CA LEU A 98 2.60 -18.18 30.69
C LEU A 98 1.85 -16.99 30.08
N PHE A 99 2.49 -15.82 30.04
CA PHE A 99 1.94 -14.65 29.38
C PHE A 99 2.38 -14.57 27.92
N GLY A 100 1.43 -14.28 27.02
CA GLY A 100 1.70 -14.15 25.58
C GLY A 100 2.45 -12.87 25.20
N LEU A 101 2.52 -11.89 26.11
CA LEU A 101 3.38 -10.71 26.05
C LEU A 101 3.86 -10.39 27.48
N THR A 102 4.92 -9.60 27.61
CA THR A 102 5.44 -9.18 28.92
C THR A 102 4.40 -8.34 29.68
N PRO A 103 3.90 -8.75 30.86
CA PRO A 103 2.99 -7.95 31.67
C PRO A 103 3.74 -6.79 32.33
N SER A 104 3.04 -5.67 32.59
CA SER A 104 3.66 -4.53 33.26
C SER A 104 4.00 -4.82 34.71
N THR A 105 5.02 -4.13 35.25
CA THR A 105 5.40 -4.28 36.66
C THR A 105 4.27 -3.92 37.62
N ASN A 106 3.37 -3.00 37.23
CA ASN A 106 2.22 -2.62 38.02
C ASN A 106 1.17 -3.73 38.03
N LEU A 107 0.91 -4.35 36.88
CA LEU A 107 0.00 -5.49 36.78
C LEU A 107 0.48 -6.66 37.65
N LEU A 108 1.78 -6.99 37.62
CA LEU A 108 2.34 -8.05 38.46
C LEU A 108 2.18 -7.76 39.96
N LYS A 109 2.42 -6.50 40.37
CA LYS A 109 2.21 -6.06 41.76
C LYS A 109 0.75 -6.17 42.17
N ASP A 110 -0.17 -5.71 41.32
CA ASP A 110 -1.61 -5.77 41.58
C ASP A 110 -2.07 -7.23 41.69
N LEU A 111 -1.51 -8.15 40.92
CA LEU A 111 -1.82 -9.58 41.00
C LEU A 111 -1.11 -10.30 42.16
N SER A 112 -0.26 -9.60 42.94
CA SER A 112 0.56 -10.19 44.01
C SER A 112 1.49 -11.31 43.51
N LEU A 113 2.10 -11.11 42.33
CA LEU A 113 2.99 -12.06 41.67
C LEU A 113 4.46 -11.58 41.71
N PRO A 114 5.45 -12.50 41.78
CA PRO A 114 5.31 -13.96 41.84
C PRO A 114 4.87 -14.49 43.21
N ALA A 115 4.02 -15.51 43.21
CA ALA A 115 3.66 -16.26 44.42
C ALA A 115 4.73 -17.36 44.69
N PRO A 116 4.98 -17.77 45.96
CA PRO A 116 6.08 -18.67 46.33
C PRO A 116 6.12 -20.01 45.58
N ASP A 117 4.95 -20.53 45.20
CA ASP A 117 4.78 -21.85 44.57
C ASP A 117 4.38 -21.77 43.08
N CYS A 118 4.50 -20.59 42.45
CA CYS A 118 4.05 -20.34 41.09
C CYS A 118 5.19 -19.84 40.19
N GLN A 119 5.47 -20.57 39.11
CA GLN A 119 6.46 -20.16 38.11
C GLN A 119 5.81 -19.26 37.05
N ILE A 120 6.42 -18.11 36.77
CA ILE A 120 5.92 -17.14 35.78
C ILE A 120 6.88 -17.07 34.61
N LEU A 121 6.32 -17.09 33.40
CA LEU A 121 7.02 -17.00 32.13
C LEU A 121 6.26 -16.04 31.22
N HIS A 122 6.95 -15.33 30.35
CA HIS A 122 6.31 -14.47 29.36
C HIS A 122 7.10 -14.44 28.05
N ALA A 123 6.39 -14.28 26.94
CA ALA A 123 7.01 -13.97 25.67
C ALA A 123 7.50 -12.50 25.70
N GLY A 124 8.79 -12.26 25.47
CA GLY A 124 9.35 -10.91 25.40
C GLY A 124 10.87 -10.83 25.20
N PRO A 125 11.40 -9.64 24.85
CA PRO A 125 12.76 -9.44 24.31
C PRO A 125 13.91 -9.73 25.29
N ALA A 126 13.64 -9.64 26.59
CA ALA A 126 14.70 -9.65 27.62
C ALA A 126 14.89 -11.01 28.32
N ASP A 127 13.89 -11.89 28.33
CA ASP A 127 13.91 -13.14 29.11
C ASP A 127 14.01 -14.43 28.27
N SER A 128 13.87 -14.36 26.95
CA SER A 128 13.99 -15.54 26.09
C SER A 128 15.40 -16.16 26.15
N ARG A 129 16.46 -15.34 26.16
CA ARG A 129 17.87 -15.79 26.26
C ARG A 129 18.24 -16.48 27.58
N ASN A 130 17.40 -16.36 28.62
CA ASN A 130 17.62 -16.97 29.93
C ASN A 130 16.66 -18.12 30.25
N SER A 131 15.77 -18.49 29.32
CA SER A 131 14.80 -19.56 29.53
C SER A 131 15.48 -20.93 29.40
N LYS A 132 16.00 -21.45 30.52
CA LYS A 132 16.42 -22.86 30.62
C LYS A 132 15.26 -23.79 30.21
N PRO A 133 15.54 -25.02 29.74
CA PRO A 133 14.50 -26.04 29.53
C PRO A 133 13.60 -26.12 30.75
N ILE A 134 12.28 -26.14 30.53
CA ILE A 134 11.33 -26.19 31.64
C ILE A 134 11.20 -27.65 32.04
N ALA A 135 12.19 -28.19 32.72
CA ALA A 135 12.19 -29.59 33.16
C ALA A 135 10.92 -29.98 33.94
N SER A 136 10.21 -29.01 34.52
CA SER A 136 8.87 -29.22 35.10
C SER A 136 7.75 -29.44 34.07
N LEU A 137 7.78 -28.84 32.88
CA LEU A 137 6.72 -28.99 31.86
C LEU A 137 7.14 -29.86 30.67
N TRP A 138 8.36 -29.70 30.14
CA TRP A 138 8.96 -30.55 29.10
C TRP A 138 10.49 -30.39 29.02
N GLU A 139 11.20 -31.47 28.71
CA GLU A 139 12.67 -31.52 28.77
C GLU A 139 13.38 -31.06 27.49
N ASP A 140 12.66 -30.90 26.38
CA ASP A 140 13.22 -30.77 25.02
C ASP A 140 13.29 -29.33 24.48
N GLY A 141 13.05 -28.29 25.30
CA GLY A 141 13.21 -26.89 24.88
C GLY A 141 12.58 -25.83 25.79
N PRO A 142 12.68 -24.54 25.43
CA PRO A 142 12.10 -23.42 26.19
C PRO A 142 10.56 -23.32 26.06
N ALA A 143 9.90 -22.54 26.93
CA ALA A 143 8.44 -22.27 26.87
C ALA A 143 8.01 -21.57 25.58
N PHE A 144 8.86 -20.65 25.14
CA PHE A 144 8.64 -19.76 24.02
C PHE A 144 9.85 -19.84 23.10
N PRO A 145 9.66 -19.69 21.78
CA PRO A 145 10.78 -19.67 20.85
C PRO A 145 11.74 -18.51 21.14
N ASP A 146 13.05 -18.79 21.12
CA ASP A 146 14.12 -17.79 21.17
C ASP A 146 14.92 -17.80 19.85
N SER A 147 16.08 -17.13 19.78
CA SER A 147 16.90 -17.11 18.57
C SER A 147 17.61 -18.43 18.28
N ASP A 148 17.87 -19.26 19.29
CA ASP A 148 18.85 -20.33 19.23
C ASP A 148 18.17 -21.71 19.11
N ASP A 149 16.99 -21.89 19.71
CA ASP A 149 16.21 -23.14 19.72
C ASP A 149 14.93 -23.10 18.86
N ASN A 150 14.67 -21.98 18.18
CA ASN A 150 13.42 -21.71 17.45
C ASN A 150 13.02 -22.82 16.49
N VAL A 151 13.94 -23.31 15.64
CA VAL A 151 13.59 -24.24 14.56
C VAL A 151 13.15 -25.61 15.08
N ARG A 152 13.79 -26.09 16.15
CA ARG A 152 13.44 -27.36 16.80
C ARG A 152 12.12 -27.24 17.53
N LEU A 153 11.91 -26.16 18.29
CA LEU A 153 10.65 -25.92 18.96
C LEU A 153 9.49 -25.77 17.97
N LEU A 154 9.68 -24.99 16.89
CA LEU A 154 8.70 -24.81 15.81
C LEU A 154 8.27 -26.15 15.22
N THR A 155 9.24 -27.00 14.89
CA THR A 155 8.97 -28.32 14.32
C THR A 155 8.24 -29.21 15.33
N ASN A 156 8.71 -29.26 16.57
CA ASN A 156 8.09 -30.08 17.62
C ASN A 156 6.65 -29.67 17.89
N LEU A 157 6.35 -28.36 17.88
CA LEU A 157 5.01 -27.80 18.02
C LEU A 157 4.15 -28.03 16.77
N ALA A 158 4.69 -27.88 15.57
CA ALA A 158 3.98 -28.13 14.31
C ALA A 158 3.54 -29.59 14.16
N GLY A 159 4.29 -30.54 14.74
CA GLY A 159 3.93 -31.95 14.82
C GLY A 159 2.89 -32.30 15.89
N GLN A 160 2.43 -31.34 16.71
CA GLN A 160 1.34 -31.57 17.67
C GLN A 160 -0.02 -31.22 17.06
N ILE A 161 -1.08 -31.85 17.57
CA ILE A 161 -2.46 -31.41 17.31
C ILE A 161 -2.75 -30.22 18.24
N PRO A 162 -2.95 -28.99 17.71
CA PRO A 162 -3.23 -27.81 18.52
C PRO A 162 -4.63 -27.84 19.14
N ASP A 163 -4.85 -27.02 20.17
CA ASP A 163 -6.17 -26.77 20.76
C ASP A 163 -6.42 -25.25 20.81
N TYR A 164 -7.32 -24.77 19.95
CA TYR A 164 -7.63 -23.34 19.78
C TYR A 164 -8.67 -22.82 20.79
N GLY A 165 -9.13 -23.64 21.74
CA GLY A 165 -10.13 -23.23 22.71
C GLY A 165 -9.58 -22.27 23.76
N TRP A 166 -10.25 -21.15 23.99
CA TRP A 166 -9.89 -20.18 25.03
C TRP A 166 -11.13 -19.60 25.69
N ILE A 167 -10.94 -18.95 26.84
CA ILE A 167 -11.98 -18.33 27.65
C ILE A 167 -11.82 -16.80 27.57
N PRO A 168 -12.88 -16.02 27.27
CA PRO A 168 -12.80 -14.57 27.27
C PRO A 168 -12.59 -14.04 28.70
N GLY A 169 -11.53 -13.29 28.90
CA GLY A 169 -11.26 -12.53 30.12
C GLY A 169 -12.04 -11.22 30.19
N ASN A 170 -12.49 -10.69 29.04
CA ASN A 170 -13.31 -9.48 28.97
C ASN A 170 -14.23 -9.45 27.72
N THR A 171 -15.10 -8.44 27.64
CA THR A 171 -16.06 -8.27 26.53
C THR A 171 -15.38 -8.04 25.18
N ALA A 172 -14.21 -7.40 25.17
CA ALA A 172 -13.45 -7.18 23.95
C ALA A 172 -12.95 -8.52 23.37
N ALA A 173 -12.47 -9.44 24.22
CA ALA A 173 -12.08 -10.77 23.78
C ALA A 173 -13.27 -11.57 23.23
N SER A 174 -14.45 -11.53 23.89
CA SER A 174 -15.61 -12.32 23.46
C SER A 174 -16.21 -11.89 22.12
N THR A 175 -16.01 -10.64 21.72
CA THR A 175 -16.53 -10.07 20.47
C THR A 175 -15.52 -10.09 19.32
N THR A 176 -14.25 -10.38 19.61
CA THR A 176 -13.18 -10.40 18.61
C THR A 176 -13.06 -11.79 17.98
N ASN A 177 -13.33 -11.89 16.67
CA ASN A 177 -13.13 -13.12 15.90
C ASN A 177 -11.71 -13.68 16.09
N PRO A 178 -11.48 -14.96 16.42
CA PRO A 178 -10.13 -15.55 16.53
C PRO A 178 -9.36 -15.56 15.19
N LEU A 179 -8.03 -15.68 15.26
CA LEU A 179 -7.13 -15.81 14.10
C LEU A 179 -6.24 -17.01 14.38
N PRO A 180 -6.72 -18.23 14.07
CA PRO A 180 -5.91 -19.42 14.19
C PRO A 180 -4.69 -19.34 13.27
N PHE A 181 -3.54 -19.79 13.76
CA PHE A 181 -2.33 -19.99 12.98
C PHE A 181 -2.18 -21.47 12.65
N LEU A 182 -1.80 -21.77 11.41
CA LEU A 182 -1.48 -23.10 10.93
C LEU A 182 -0.01 -23.17 10.54
N ILE A 183 0.72 -24.15 11.08
CA ILE A 183 2.16 -24.32 10.89
C ILE A 183 2.42 -25.69 10.27
N ALA A 184 2.72 -25.72 8.98
CA ALA A 184 2.87 -26.95 8.19
C ALA A 184 4.29 -27.21 7.71
N GLY A 185 5.28 -26.45 8.17
CA GLY A 185 6.65 -26.59 7.71
C GLY A 185 7.48 -25.36 7.99
N ASP A 186 8.68 -25.34 7.44
CA ASP A 186 9.58 -24.21 7.58
C ASP A 186 8.94 -22.90 7.07
N PRO A 187 8.93 -21.83 7.89
CA PRO A 187 8.37 -20.54 7.49
C PRO A 187 8.97 -19.95 6.21
N CYS A 188 10.25 -20.19 5.91
CA CYS A 188 10.87 -19.67 4.68
C CYS A 188 12.12 -20.48 4.30
N LEU A 189 12.24 -20.92 3.04
CA LEU A 189 13.43 -21.67 2.59
C LEU A 189 14.49 -20.80 1.91
N TYR A 190 14.27 -19.48 1.81
CA TYR A 190 15.24 -18.58 1.22
C TYR A 190 16.49 -18.42 2.10
N ASN A 191 17.65 -18.79 1.54
CA ASN A 191 18.93 -18.83 2.26
C ASN A 191 20.14 -18.39 1.41
N ARG A 192 20.02 -17.37 0.54
CA ARG A 192 21.17 -16.83 -0.22
C ARG A 192 22.28 -16.41 0.75
N PRO A 193 23.51 -16.95 0.66
CA PRO A 193 24.56 -16.68 1.63
C PRO A 193 24.91 -15.19 1.73
N PHE A 194 25.05 -14.64 2.94
CA PHE A 194 25.47 -13.26 3.15
C PHE A 194 26.87 -13.00 2.59
N SER A 195 27.75 -14.01 2.62
CA SER A 195 29.11 -13.93 2.06
C SER A 195 29.14 -13.71 0.54
N SER A 196 28.03 -13.97 -0.16
CA SER A 196 27.87 -13.71 -1.59
C SER A 196 27.45 -12.28 -1.91
N ASN A 197 27.04 -11.52 -0.89
CA ASN A 197 26.60 -10.14 -1.04
C ASN A 197 27.79 -9.20 -0.77
N PRO A 198 28.27 -8.44 -1.77
CA PRO A 198 29.42 -7.55 -1.59
C PRO A 198 29.16 -6.41 -0.59
N PHE A 199 27.90 -6.05 -0.35
CA PHE A 199 27.51 -4.96 0.54
C PHE A 199 27.63 -5.32 2.03
N LEU A 200 27.33 -6.56 2.43
CA LEU A 200 27.15 -6.94 3.84
C LEU A 200 28.45 -7.15 4.63
N GLY A 201 29.62 -7.09 3.98
CA GLY A 201 30.90 -7.41 4.61
C GLY A 201 31.02 -8.89 5.03
N LYS A 202 32.25 -9.35 5.29
CA LYS A 202 32.52 -10.74 5.72
C LYS A 202 32.85 -10.87 7.22
N GLN A 203 32.93 -9.75 7.93
CA GLN A 203 33.31 -9.71 9.34
C GLN A 203 32.09 -10.04 10.21
N HIS A 204 32.32 -10.56 11.43
CA HIS A 204 31.27 -10.83 12.43
C HIS A 204 30.27 -11.94 12.11
N GLN A 205 30.55 -12.86 11.17
CA GLN A 205 29.68 -14.01 10.88
C GLN A 205 29.34 -14.87 12.11
N GLY A 206 30.24 -14.94 13.10
CA GLY A 206 30.00 -15.65 14.36
C GLY A 206 28.98 -14.99 15.31
N ALA A 207 28.60 -13.74 15.06
CA ALA A 207 27.59 -13.01 15.85
C ALA A 207 26.20 -13.01 15.18
N LEU A 208 26.08 -13.57 13.97
CA LEU A 208 24.85 -13.56 13.20
C LEU A 208 23.97 -14.75 13.58
N ILE A 209 22.67 -14.52 13.70
CA ILE A 209 21.67 -15.58 13.95
C ILE A 209 21.51 -16.55 12.77
N ARG A 210 21.98 -16.16 11.59
CA ARG A 210 21.91 -16.95 10.35
C ARG A 210 23.04 -16.57 9.39
N ARG A 211 23.34 -17.42 8.41
CA ARG A 211 24.42 -17.22 7.44
C ARG A 211 23.98 -16.80 6.03
N GLY A 212 22.68 -16.85 5.74
CA GLY A 212 22.10 -16.44 4.46
C GLY A 212 20.62 -16.09 4.59
N GLY A 213 19.97 -15.63 3.52
CA GLY A 213 18.56 -15.20 3.49
C GLY A 213 18.40 -13.69 3.43
N CYS A 214 17.24 -13.14 3.82
CA CYS A 214 17.06 -11.68 3.87
C CYS A 214 17.91 -11.09 4.99
N ALA A 215 18.64 -10.01 4.72
CA ALA A 215 19.65 -9.44 5.62
C ALA A 215 19.07 -8.74 6.87
N PHE A 216 17.75 -8.54 6.90
CA PHE A 216 16.99 -7.92 7.98
C PHE A 216 16.13 -8.91 8.78
N CYS A 217 16.14 -10.20 8.41
CA CYS A 217 15.22 -11.18 8.97
C CYS A 217 15.79 -11.81 10.24
N THR A 218 15.07 -11.67 11.36
CA THR A 218 15.41 -12.23 12.68
C THR A 218 15.03 -13.70 12.84
N ARG A 219 14.47 -14.33 11.81
CA ARG A 219 14.19 -15.76 11.82
C ARG A 219 15.50 -16.57 11.77
N PRO A 220 15.67 -17.60 12.59
CA PRO A 220 16.86 -18.47 12.55
C PRO A 220 17.01 -19.24 11.23
N GLU A 221 18.20 -19.82 11.05
CA GLU A 221 18.53 -20.61 9.86
C GLU A 221 17.71 -21.90 9.78
N SER A 222 17.16 -22.17 8.59
CA SER A 222 16.38 -23.38 8.30
C SER A 222 17.20 -24.65 8.57
N ASP A 223 16.64 -25.60 9.32
CA ASP A 223 17.18 -26.95 9.47
C ASP A 223 16.23 -27.95 8.80
N LYS A 224 16.60 -28.34 7.57
CA LYS A 224 15.81 -29.30 6.79
C LYS A 224 15.66 -30.64 7.49
N SER A 225 16.70 -31.11 8.19
CA SER A 225 16.68 -32.42 8.84
C SER A 225 15.65 -32.51 9.96
N VAL A 226 15.37 -31.36 10.61
CA VAL A 226 14.37 -31.26 11.65
C VAL A 226 12.96 -31.25 11.03
N TRP A 227 12.75 -30.48 9.96
CA TRP A 227 11.45 -30.40 9.28
C TRP A 227 11.05 -31.64 8.48
N GLU A 228 11.98 -32.56 8.17
CA GLU A 228 11.68 -33.85 7.51
C GLU A 228 10.67 -34.70 8.27
N ALA A 229 10.56 -34.52 9.60
CA ALA A 229 9.61 -35.25 10.44
C ALA A 229 8.16 -34.74 10.33
N VAL A 230 7.93 -33.57 9.71
CA VAL A 230 6.59 -32.97 9.57
C VAL A 230 6.13 -33.14 8.13
N ASP A 231 5.10 -33.96 7.90
CA ASP A 231 4.39 -33.98 6.61
C ASP A 231 3.49 -32.75 6.51
N PRO A 232 3.78 -31.79 5.60
CA PRO A 232 3.00 -30.56 5.48
C PRO A 232 1.53 -30.82 5.17
N ASN A 233 1.22 -31.85 4.39
CA ASN A 233 -0.16 -32.13 3.98
C ASN A 233 -0.97 -32.70 5.15
N GLN A 234 -0.36 -33.57 5.95
CA GLN A 234 -0.97 -34.11 7.15
C GLN A 234 -1.15 -33.03 8.21
N ALA A 235 -0.11 -32.20 8.45
CA ALA A 235 -0.18 -31.09 9.38
C ALA A 235 -1.30 -30.09 9.02
N VAL A 236 -1.45 -29.75 7.73
CA VAL A 236 -2.58 -28.90 7.28
C VAL A 236 -3.92 -29.53 7.65
N ARG A 237 -4.14 -30.82 7.32
CA ARG A 237 -5.41 -31.50 7.62
C ARG A 237 -5.72 -31.52 9.11
N ASP A 238 -4.77 -31.99 9.92
CA ASP A 238 -4.96 -32.16 11.37
C ASP A 238 -5.23 -30.82 12.06
N GLN A 239 -4.54 -29.76 11.64
CA GLN A 239 -4.73 -28.43 12.21
C GLN A 239 -6.04 -27.78 11.76
N LEU A 240 -6.49 -27.97 10.51
CA LEU A 240 -7.81 -27.51 10.07
C LEU A 240 -8.94 -28.21 10.84
N GLU A 241 -8.81 -29.51 11.07
CA GLU A 241 -9.76 -30.27 11.89
C GLU A 241 -9.75 -29.79 13.35
N ALA A 242 -8.57 -29.56 13.93
CA ALA A 242 -8.44 -29.00 15.27
C ALA A 242 -9.09 -27.60 15.39
N ILE A 243 -8.94 -26.74 14.37
CA ILE A 243 -9.64 -25.44 14.32
C ILE A 243 -11.14 -25.66 14.32
N ALA A 244 -11.66 -26.54 13.46
CA ALA A 244 -13.09 -26.81 13.37
C ALA A 244 -13.68 -27.34 14.69
N LEU A 245 -12.91 -28.14 15.43
CA LEU A 245 -13.36 -28.76 16.69
C LEU A 245 -13.23 -27.87 17.92
N THR A 246 -12.19 -27.02 17.99
CA THR A 246 -11.80 -26.35 19.24
C THR A 246 -11.84 -24.84 19.20
N CYS A 247 -11.80 -24.23 18.00
CA CYS A 247 -11.80 -22.78 17.89
C CYS A 247 -13.19 -22.21 18.22
N PRO A 248 -13.30 -21.23 19.14
CA PRO A 248 -14.59 -20.61 19.45
C PRO A 248 -15.23 -19.98 18.21
N SER A 249 -16.43 -20.45 17.83
CA SER A 249 -17.17 -19.93 16.68
C SER A 249 -18.14 -18.82 17.10
N THR A 250 -18.14 -17.70 16.36
CA THR A 250 -19.06 -16.57 16.52
C THR A 250 -20.07 -16.47 15.35
N ASN A 251 -20.24 -17.53 14.56
CA ASN A 251 -20.98 -17.54 13.27
C ASN A 251 -20.45 -16.55 12.22
N GLN A 252 -19.28 -15.98 12.43
CA GLN A 252 -18.57 -15.15 11.45
C GLN A 252 -17.64 -16.00 10.58
N ARG A 253 -17.25 -15.47 9.42
CA ARG A 253 -16.19 -16.08 8.61
C ARG A 253 -14.89 -16.10 9.40
N LEU A 254 -14.22 -17.25 9.50
CA LEU A 254 -12.94 -17.35 10.19
C LEU A 254 -11.81 -16.84 9.29
N MET A 255 -10.85 -16.15 9.89
CA MET A 255 -9.58 -15.82 9.25
C MET A 255 -8.54 -16.81 9.77
N ILE A 256 -7.84 -17.52 8.90
CA ILE A 256 -6.87 -18.55 9.29
C ILE A 256 -5.52 -18.20 8.66
N ARG A 257 -4.49 -17.96 9.49
CA ARG A 257 -3.14 -17.63 9.02
C ARG A 257 -2.38 -18.90 8.65
N MET A 258 -2.07 -19.05 7.37
CA MET A 258 -1.26 -20.12 6.82
C MET A 258 0.20 -19.70 6.93
N GLN A 259 0.88 -20.10 8.01
CA GLN A 259 2.23 -19.66 8.26
C GLN A 259 3.22 -20.35 7.31
N GLY A 260 4.06 -19.54 6.69
CA GLY A 260 5.22 -20.00 5.95
C GLY A 260 4.96 -20.38 4.50
N GLU A 261 6.03 -20.85 3.86
CA GLU A 261 6.01 -21.19 2.42
C GLU A 261 5.47 -22.60 2.14
N ALA A 262 5.39 -23.48 3.14
CA ALA A 262 4.99 -24.88 2.95
C ALA A 262 3.56 -25.02 2.38
N PRO A 263 2.53 -24.30 2.89
CA PRO A 263 1.19 -24.32 2.30
C PRO A 263 1.16 -23.89 0.82
N ILE A 264 1.99 -22.92 0.41
CA ILE A 264 2.07 -22.48 -1.00
C ILE A 264 2.82 -23.49 -1.87
N LYS A 265 3.86 -24.13 -1.34
CA LYS A 265 4.61 -25.17 -2.08
C LYS A 265 3.77 -26.40 -2.37
N HIS A 266 2.76 -26.66 -1.55
CA HIS A 266 1.83 -27.78 -1.70
C HIS A 266 0.40 -27.30 -2.02
N LEU A 267 0.27 -26.15 -2.71
CA LEU A 267 -0.98 -25.42 -2.87
C LEU A 267 -2.17 -26.28 -3.30
N GLU A 268 -2.02 -27.15 -4.30
CA GLU A 268 -3.12 -28.02 -4.77
C GLU A 268 -3.64 -28.94 -3.66
N SER A 269 -2.73 -29.56 -2.89
CA SER A 269 -3.08 -30.42 -1.75
C SER A 269 -3.65 -29.60 -0.59
N THR A 270 -3.09 -28.42 -0.31
CA THR A 270 -3.61 -27.50 0.69
C THR A 270 -5.02 -27.07 0.37
N VAL A 271 -5.32 -26.69 -0.88
CA VAL A 271 -6.67 -26.30 -1.31
C VAL A 271 -7.64 -27.47 -1.22
N LYS A 272 -7.22 -28.67 -1.60
CA LYS A 272 -8.04 -29.87 -1.40
C LYS A 272 -8.40 -30.08 0.07
N SER A 273 -7.44 -29.95 0.98
CA SER A 273 -7.69 -30.03 2.43
C SER A 273 -8.63 -28.93 2.93
N ILE A 274 -8.51 -27.71 2.40
CA ILE A 274 -9.42 -26.59 2.71
C ILE A 274 -10.86 -26.94 2.30
N VAL A 275 -11.07 -27.38 1.06
CA VAL A 275 -12.39 -27.74 0.53
C VAL A 275 -13.03 -28.91 1.28
N GLN A 276 -12.21 -29.86 1.73
CA GLN A 276 -12.66 -31.03 2.49
C GLN A 276 -12.89 -30.75 3.98
N SER A 277 -12.49 -29.57 4.48
CA SER A 277 -12.65 -29.23 5.89
C SER A 277 -14.12 -29.01 6.26
N SER A 278 -14.46 -29.26 7.53
CA SER A 278 -15.79 -28.97 8.10
C SER A 278 -15.92 -27.51 8.57
N LEU A 279 -15.01 -26.64 8.17
CA LEU A 279 -14.99 -25.24 8.58
C LEU A 279 -16.15 -24.47 7.93
N PRO A 280 -16.69 -23.44 8.60
CA PRO A 280 -17.55 -22.47 7.93
C PRO A 280 -16.76 -21.74 6.83
N GLY A 281 -17.47 -20.99 5.98
CA GLY A 281 -16.81 -20.14 4.97
C GLY A 281 -15.72 -19.27 5.60
N SER A 282 -14.48 -19.49 5.17
CA SER A 282 -13.27 -18.97 5.84
C SER A 282 -12.31 -18.33 4.83
N ASP A 283 -11.53 -17.38 5.32
CA ASP A 283 -10.50 -16.68 4.57
C ASP A 283 -9.12 -17.20 5.03
N PHE A 284 -8.41 -17.87 4.13
CA PHE A 284 -7.10 -18.46 4.38
C PHE A 284 -6.01 -17.47 3.97
N LEU A 285 -5.31 -16.94 4.97
CA LEU A 285 -4.36 -15.85 4.85
C LEU A 285 -2.95 -16.41 4.62
N PHE A 286 -2.43 -16.29 3.40
CA PHE A 286 -1.11 -16.77 3.01
C PHE A 286 -0.06 -15.65 2.99
N ASP A 287 1.17 -16.05 3.28
CA ASP A 287 2.36 -15.20 3.19
C ASP A 287 3.26 -15.69 2.06
N CYS A 288 3.75 -14.78 1.22
CA CYS A 288 4.55 -15.18 0.07
C CYS A 288 5.65 -14.18 -0.26
N ARG A 289 6.76 -14.71 -0.78
CA ARG A 289 7.76 -13.89 -1.46
C ARG A 289 7.32 -13.63 -2.90
N SER A 290 7.73 -12.48 -3.45
CA SER A 290 7.40 -12.08 -4.82
C SER A 290 7.86 -13.09 -5.88
N ASP A 291 9.08 -13.61 -5.74
CA ASP A 291 9.65 -14.63 -6.63
C ASP A 291 8.86 -15.95 -6.59
N MET A 292 8.45 -16.37 -5.39
CA MET A 292 7.66 -17.58 -5.20
C MET A 292 6.29 -17.49 -5.86
N LEU A 293 5.62 -16.34 -5.78
CA LEU A 293 4.36 -16.13 -6.51
C LEU A 293 4.56 -16.29 -8.02
N GLY A 294 5.69 -15.79 -8.54
CA GLY A 294 6.11 -16.00 -9.92
C GLY A 294 6.34 -17.48 -10.27
N TRP A 295 7.03 -18.23 -9.43
CA TRP A 295 7.32 -19.66 -9.65
C TRP A 295 6.08 -20.56 -9.52
N ARG A 296 5.11 -20.15 -8.69
CA ARG A 296 3.92 -20.94 -8.34
C ARG A 296 2.66 -20.51 -9.07
N PHE A 297 2.76 -19.58 -10.02
CA PHE A 297 1.59 -19.02 -10.70
C PHE A 297 0.70 -20.09 -11.37
N GLU A 298 1.30 -21.08 -12.03
CA GLU A 298 0.52 -22.18 -12.64
C GLU A 298 -0.13 -23.10 -11.60
N ASP A 299 0.45 -23.21 -10.40
CA ASP A 299 -0.13 -23.99 -9.30
C ASP A 299 -1.41 -23.28 -8.79
N PHE A 300 -1.40 -21.95 -8.69
CA PHE A 300 -2.60 -21.16 -8.38
C PHE A 300 -3.70 -21.35 -9.43
N LYS A 301 -3.34 -21.33 -10.73
CA LYS A 301 -4.30 -21.52 -11.82
C LYS A 301 -4.97 -22.91 -11.80
N ARG A 302 -4.27 -23.93 -11.30
CA ARG A 302 -4.84 -25.27 -11.12
C ARG A 302 -5.63 -25.42 -9.81
N ALA A 303 -5.17 -24.80 -8.72
CA ALA A 303 -5.76 -24.97 -7.40
C ALA A 303 -7.04 -24.13 -7.17
N LEU A 304 -7.07 -22.86 -7.60
CA LEU A 304 -8.22 -21.97 -7.37
C LEU A 304 -9.56 -22.48 -7.94
N PRO A 305 -9.63 -23.14 -9.11
CA PRO A 305 -10.86 -23.78 -9.60
C PRO A 305 -11.52 -24.74 -8.61
N GLU A 306 -10.74 -25.45 -7.78
CA GLU A 306 -11.24 -26.44 -6.82
C GLU A 306 -12.08 -25.80 -5.69
N LEU A 307 -11.93 -24.49 -5.46
CA LEU A 307 -12.73 -23.77 -4.48
C LEU A 307 -14.17 -23.50 -4.97
N LYS A 308 -14.48 -23.74 -6.26
CA LYS A 308 -15.83 -23.51 -6.80
C LYS A 308 -16.87 -24.33 -6.05
N GLY A 309 -17.94 -23.66 -5.62
CA GLY A 309 -19.03 -24.28 -4.84
C GLY A 309 -18.75 -24.32 -3.34
N SER A 310 -17.54 -23.99 -2.91
CA SER A 310 -17.25 -23.66 -1.51
C SER A 310 -17.52 -22.18 -1.24
N THR A 311 -17.54 -21.81 0.04
CA THR A 311 -17.53 -20.41 0.46
C THR A 311 -16.16 -19.97 0.97
N HIS A 312 -15.12 -20.78 0.75
CA HIS A 312 -13.76 -20.46 1.19
C HIS A 312 -13.05 -19.52 0.22
N ARG A 313 -12.09 -18.77 0.74
CA ARG A 313 -11.30 -17.80 -0.02
C ARG A 313 -9.83 -17.88 0.36
N ILE A 314 -8.94 -17.82 -0.62
CA ILE A 314 -7.51 -17.63 -0.42
C ILE A 314 -7.21 -16.13 -0.46
N GLU A 315 -6.45 -15.66 0.51
CA GLU A 315 -6.07 -14.26 0.64
C GLU A 315 -4.55 -14.16 0.75
N MET A 316 -3.90 -13.44 -0.16
CA MET A 316 -2.49 -13.10 0.02
C MET A 316 -2.39 -11.97 1.02
N SER A 317 -2.19 -12.35 2.28
CA SER A 317 -2.22 -11.42 3.41
C SER A 317 -0.91 -10.67 3.65
N LEU A 318 0.21 -11.17 3.11
CA LEU A 318 1.48 -10.48 3.17
C LEU A 318 2.35 -10.87 1.98
N ILE A 319 2.75 -9.88 1.18
CA ILE A 319 3.75 -10.05 0.14
C ILE A 319 4.98 -9.22 0.48
N GLY A 320 6.13 -9.89 0.63
CA GLY A 320 7.41 -9.23 0.94
C GLY A 320 8.03 -8.55 -0.28
N ILE A 321 7.42 -7.45 -0.75
CA ILE A 321 7.95 -6.57 -1.81
C ILE A 321 9.22 -5.87 -1.32
N GLU A 322 9.14 -5.29 -0.13
CA GLU A 322 10.10 -4.40 0.55
C GLU A 322 10.43 -3.12 -0.22
N ASN A 323 10.84 -3.21 -1.48
CA ASN A 323 11.28 -2.05 -2.26
C ASN A 323 11.17 -2.32 -3.76
N PHE A 324 10.96 -1.28 -4.57
CA PHE A 324 11.03 -1.40 -6.04
C PHE A 324 12.42 -1.06 -6.62
N SER A 325 13.34 -0.49 -5.84
CA SER A 325 14.75 -0.29 -6.24
C SER A 325 15.51 -1.61 -6.16
N SER A 326 16.08 -2.06 -7.28
CA SER A 326 16.96 -3.22 -7.30
C SER A 326 18.17 -3.06 -6.37
N LYS A 327 18.73 -1.84 -6.28
CA LYS A 327 19.87 -1.53 -5.39
C LYS A 327 19.51 -1.77 -3.92
N GLU A 328 18.34 -1.32 -3.48
CA GLU A 328 17.85 -1.58 -2.11
C GLU A 328 17.56 -3.07 -1.88
N LEU A 329 16.92 -3.76 -2.83
CA LEU A 329 16.67 -5.19 -2.72
C LEU A 329 17.97 -6.01 -2.60
N ASP A 330 19.03 -5.58 -3.29
CA ASP A 330 20.37 -6.15 -3.16
C ASP A 330 20.97 -5.88 -1.77
N ARG A 331 20.86 -4.66 -1.23
CA ARG A 331 21.28 -4.36 0.16
C ARG A 331 20.54 -5.23 1.17
N LEU A 332 19.23 -5.42 0.97
CA LEU A 332 18.37 -6.29 1.80
C LEU A 332 18.61 -7.80 1.56
N ASN A 333 19.47 -8.15 0.60
CA ASN A 333 19.80 -9.51 0.19
C ASN A 333 18.55 -10.33 -0.19
N LYS A 334 17.60 -9.74 -0.91
CA LYS A 334 16.33 -10.39 -1.29
C LYS A 334 16.49 -11.45 -2.38
N GLY A 335 17.52 -11.34 -3.21
CA GLY A 335 17.86 -12.35 -4.23
C GLY A 335 17.02 -12.25 -5.51
N PHE A 336 16.28 -11.16 -5.66
CA PHE A 336 15.51 -10.78 -6.84
C PHE A 336 15.48 -9.25 -6.97
N ASP A 337 15.00 -8.75 -8.10
CA ASP A 337 14.99 -7.34 -8.50
C ASP A 337 13.60 -6.68 -8.48
N GLY A 338 13.54 -5.38 -8.80
CA GLY A 338 12.28 -4.62 -8.88
C GLY A 338 11.31 -5.17 -9.93
N LEU A 339 11.83 -5.72 -11.03
CA LEU A 339 11.01 -6.36 -12.08
C LEU A 339 10.26 -7.57 -11.55
N THR A 340 10.89 -8.37 -10.69
CA THR A 340 10.24 -9.50 -10.02
C THR A 340 9.07 -9.04 -9.15
N ASN A 341 9.21 -7.91 -8.46
CA ASN A 341 8.12 -7.31 -7.68
C ASN A 341 6.96 -6.85 -8.58
N LEU A 342 7.24 -6.17 -9.69
CA LEU A 342 6.20 -5.76 -10.66
C LEU A 342 5.48 -6.98 -11.28
N LYS A 343 6.22 -8.05 -11.59
CA LYS A 343 5.63 -9.31 -12.06
C LYS A 343 4.72 -9.96 -11.01
N ALA A 344 5.09 -9.89 -9.73
CA ALA A 344 4.25 -10.39 -8.64
C ALA A 344 2.93 -9.59 -8.57
N LEU A 345 2.97 -8.25 -8.67
CA LEU A 345 1.76 -7.42 -8.73
C LEU A 345 0.85 -7.82 -9.90
N ARG A 346 1.42 -7.97 -11.10
CA ARG A 346 0.69 -8.43 -12.28
C ARG A 346 -0.03 -9.75 -12.01
N ILE A 347 0.63 -10.72 -11.37
CA ILE A 347 0.04 -12.01 -11.01
C ILE A 347 -1.10 -11.85 -10.02
N LEU A 348 -0.92 -11.05 -8.95
CA LEU A 348 -1.97 -10.80 -7.97
C LEU A 348 -3.23 -10.21 -8.63
N PHE A 349 -3.06 -9.19 -9.47
CA PHE A 349 -4.17 -8.59 -10.20
C PHE A 349 -4.85 -9.58 -11.16
N GLN A 350 -4.08 -10.39 -11.88
CA GLN A 350 -4.62 -11.42 -12.77
C GLN A 350 -5.44 -12.47 -12.01
N LEU A 351 -4.93 -12.97 -10.88
CA LEU A 351 -5.62 -13.98 -10.07
C LEU A 351 -6.91 -13.43 -9.46
N GLU A 352 -6.89 -12.21 -8.92
CA GLU A 352 -8.09 -11.58 -8.35
C GLU A 352 -9.16 -11.31 -9.41
N ARG A 353 -8.76 -10.83 -10.59
CA ARG A 353 -9.68 -10.64 -11.72
C ARG A 353 -10.31 -11.96 -12.18
N GLN A 354 -9.53 -13.05 -12.23
CA GLN A 354 -10.01 -14.36 -12.67
C GLN A 354 -10.87 -15.07 -11.61
N TRP A 355 -10.60 -14.84 -10.33
CA TRP A 355 -11.19 -15.56 -9.20
C TRP A 355 -11.71 -14.63 -8.09
N PRO A 356 -12.54 -13.60 -8.40
CA PRO A 356 -12.84 -12.51 -7.46
C PRO A 356 -13.55 -12.94 -6.17
N ASN A 357 -14.23 -14.10 -6.18
CA ASN A 357 -14.91 -14.66 -5.01
C ASN A 357 -14.02 -15.59 -4.17
N HIS A 358 -12.95 -16.15 -4.75
CA HIS A 358 -12.15 -17.23 -4.15
C HIS A 358 -10.67 -16.85 -3.95
N PHE A 359 -10.23 -15.73 -4.52
CA PHE A 359 -8.90 -15.15 -4.34
C PHE A 359 -8.99 -13.66 -4.04
N GLY A 360 -8.16 -13.18 -3.12
CA GLY A 360 -7.98 -11.77 -2.83
C GLY A 360 -6.59 -11.48 -2.29
N PHE A 361 -6.28 -10.20 -2.17
CA PHE A 361 -5.10 -9.74 -1.44
C PHE A 361 -5.24 -8.33 -0.86
N ARG A 362 -6.38 -7.66 -1.07
CA ARG A 362 -6.64 -6.29 -0.57
C ARG A 362 -7.35 -6.28 0.77
N ARG A 363 -8.21 -7.27 1.01
CA ARG A 363 -9.14 -7.26 2.15
C ARG A 363 -8.42 -7.42 3.49
N HIS A 364 -7.49 -8.37 3.52
CA HIS A 364 -6.76 -8.77 4.72
C HIS A 364 -5.25 -8.66 4.51
N GLY A 365 -4.85 -8.11 3.37
CA GLY A 365 -3.51 -8.22 2.86
C GLY A 365 -2.99 -6.92 2.28
N GLY A 366 -1.68 -6.91 2.11
CA GLY A 366 -0.98 -5.80 1.54
C GLY A 366 0.45 -6.18 1.18
N LEU A 367 1.09 -5.22 0.56
CA LEU A 367 2.49 -5.22 0.23
C LEU A 367 3.25 -4.74 1.46
N SER A 368 4.17 -5.56 1.95
CA SER A 368 5.15 -5.13 2.95
C SER A 368 6.20 -4.28 2.26
N LEU A 369 6.43 -3.08 2.78
CA LEU A 369 7.46 -2.17 2.30
C LEU A 369 8.46 -1.79 3.41
N ILE A 370 9.72 -1.72 3.02
CA ILE A 370 10.83 -1.09 3.71
C ILE A 370 11.35 -0.03 2.73
N THR A 371 10.72 1.14 2.76
CA THR A 371 11.06 2.26 1.87
C THR A 371 12.28 3.03 2.34
N MET A 372 12.65 2.89 3.61
CA MET A 372 13.78 3.60 4.21
C MET A 372 14.74 2.67 4.96
N THR A 373 16.00 2.70 4.55
CA THR A 373 17.17 2.11 5.21
C THR A 373 18.21 3.20 5.49
N PRO A 374 19.27 2.95 6.29
CA PRO A 374 20.35 3.91 6.48
C PRO A 374 21.04 4.37 5.18
N TRP A 375 20.86 3.65 4.07
CA TRP A 375 21.53 3.90 2.78
C TRP A 375 20.57 4.29 1.66
N THR A 376 19.29 4.47 1.96
CA THR A 376 18.30 4.89 0.96
C THR A 376 18.70 6.24 0.38
N GLU A 377 18.58 6.35 -0.94
CA GLU A 377 18.76 7.61 -1.67
C GLU A 377 17.41 8.20 -2.11
N PRO A 378 17.30 9.53 -2.28
CA PRO A 378 16.04 10.19 -2.65
C PRO A 378 15.38 9.61 -3.92
N GLU A 379 16.15 9.25 -4.93
CA GLU A 379 15.64 8.64 -6.17
C GLU A 379 14.99 7.27 -5.97
N GLU A 380 15.43 6.51 -4.95
CA GLU A 380 14.87 5.21 -4.60
C GLU A 380 13.53 5.39 -3.87
N LEU A 381 13.44 6.39 -2.99
CA LEU A 381 12.19 6.75 -2.34
C LEU A 381 11.17 7.28 -3.35
N VAL A 382 11.58 8.19 -4.24
CA VAL A 382 10.72 8.70 -5.33
C VAL A 382 10.23 7.58 -6.24
N LEU A 383 11.07 6.58 -6.55
CA LEU A 383 10.66 5.41 -7.32
C LEU A 383 9.49 4.67 -6.68
N ASN A 384 9.59 4.34 -5.39
CA ASN A 384 8.53 3.63 -4.65
C ASN A 384 7.22 4.45 -4.65
N LEU A 385 7.31 5.76 -4.39
CA LEU A 385 6.15 6.66 -4.40
C LEU A 385 5.49 6.73 -5.79
N SER A 386 6.30 6.89 -6.84
CA SER A 386 5.81 6.97 -8.22
C SER A 386 5.15 5.66 -8.66
N ILE A 387 5.74 4.50 -8.37
CA ILE A 387 5.14 3.19 -8.73
C ILE A 387 3.81 2.98 -8.00
N THR A 388 3.76 3.25 -6.70
CA THR A 388 2.51 3.17 -5.94
C THR A 388 1.43 4.05 -6.57
N ARG A 389 1.76 5.31 -6.90
CA ARG A 389 0.80 6.23 -7.49
C ARG A 389 0.32 5.80 -8.88
N LEU A 390 1.24 5.35 -9.72
CA LEU A 390 0.97 4.99 -11.11
C LEU A 390 0.17 3.70 -11.26
N LEU A 391 0.47 2.72 -10.41
CA LEU A 391 -0.21 1.44 -10.38
C LEU A 391 -1.40 1.40 -9.42
N GLN A 392 -1.69 2.52 -8.72
CA GLN A 392 -2.79 2.67 -7.76
C GLN A 392 -2.72 1.62 -6.63
N LEU A 393 -1.58 1.60 -5.93
CA LEU A 393 -1.28 0.62 -4.88
C LEU A 393 -1.51 1.17 -3.46
N GLU A 394 -1.99 2.40 -3.32
CA GLU A 394 -2.05 3.13 -2.04
C GLU A 394 -2.74 2.34 -0.93
N ASP A 395 -3.91 1.78 -1.24
CA ASP A 395 -4.75 1.05 -0.28
C ASP A 395 -4.19 -0.32 0.10
N ILE A 396 -3.17 -0.80 -0.62
CA ILE A 396 -2.56 -2.11 -0.39
C ILE A 396 -1.10 -2.01 0.04
N THR A 397 -0.47 -0.84 -0.02
CA THR A 397 0.88 -0.62 0.49
C THR A 397 0.81 -0.21 1.95
N GLY A 398 1.05 -1.16 2.86
CA GLY A 398 1.20 -0.83 4.27
C GLY A 398 2.56 -0.19 4.52
N LYS A 399 2.60 0.94 5.22
CA LYS A 399 3.83 1.63 5.64
C LYS A 399 4.67 2.15 4.47
N LEU A 400 4.06 2.73 3.46
CA LEU A 400 4.78 3.35 2.34
C LEU A 400 5.66 4.52 2.79
N LEU A 401 5.13 5.40 3.66
CA LEU A 401 5.82 6.59 4.16
C LEU A 401 6.49 6.36 5.52
N SER A 402 6.15 5.27 6.19
CA SER A 402 6.63 4.91 7.53
C SER A 402 7.49 3.63 7.60
N GLY A 403 7.67 2.94 6.46
CA GLY A 403 8.38 1.68 6.35
C GLY A 403 9.89 1.85 6.55
N ARG A 404 10.35 1.63 7.78
CA ARG A 404 11.77 1.75 8.17
C ARG A 404 12.39 0.40 8.52
N LEU A 405 13.66 0.26 8.15
CA LEU A 405 14.48 -0.89 8.54
C LEU A 405 14.80 -0.83 10.03
N ARG A 406 14.67 -1.97 10.70
CA ARG A 406 15.13 -2.17 12.08
C ARG A 406 16.46 -2.90 12.10
N LEU A 407 17.38 -2.44 12.96
CA LEU A 407 18.72 -3.01 13.08
C LEU A 407 18.90 -3.72 14.42
N TYR A 408 19.34 -4.97 14.36
CA TYR A 408 19.66 -5.78 15.54
C TYR A 408 21.11 -6.29 15.46
N PRO A 409 21.85 -6.37 16.58
CA PRO A 409 23.24 -6.86 16.59
C PRO A 409 23.47 -8.26 16.01
N THR A 410 22.40 -9.06 15.93
CA THR A 410 22.40 -10.41 15.35
C THR A 410 22.20 -10.42 13.84
N LEU A 411 22.05 -9.26 13.18
CA LEU A 411 21.82 -9.13 11.75
C LEU A 411 23.01 -8.48 11.03
N PRO A 412 23.30 -8.87 9.78
CA PRO A 412 24.44 -8.33 9.03
C PRO A 412 24.32 -6.82 8.75
N LEU A 413 23.11 -6.30 8.54
CA LEU A 413 22.90 -4.88 8.29
C LEU A 413 23.27 -3.99 9.48
N TYR A 414 23.14 -4.48 10.72
CA TYR A 414 23.63 -3.75 11.89
C TYR A 414 25.14 -3.55 11.83
N TRP A 415 25.88 -4.61 11.50
CA TRP A 415 27.34 -4.54 11.40
C TRP A 415 27.79 -3.66 10.24
N ARG A 416 27.05 -3.69 9.13
CA ARG A 416 27.29 -2.77 8.01
C ARG A 416 27.05 -1.31 8.41
N ALA A 417 25.94 -1.00 9.09
CA ALA A 417 25.65 0.34 9.59
C ALA A 417 26.67 0.81 10.63
N LYS A 418 27.18 -0.11 11.46
CA LYS A 418 28.26 0.17 12.41
C LYS A 418 29.57 0.51 11.70
N GLN A 419 29.93 -0.24 10.66
CA GLN A 419 31.11 0.01 9.85
C GLN A 419 31.06 1.38 9.16
N ASP A 420 29.87 1.76 8.68
CA ASP A 420 29.64 3.05 8.01
C ASP A 420 29.38 4.21 9.01
N GLU A 421 29.52 3.97 10.32
CA GLU A 421 29.31 4.97 11.38
C GLU A 421 27.92 5.62 11.37
N LEU A 422 26.90 4.84 11.05
CA LEU A 422 25.49 5.27 10.94
C LEU A 422 24.65 4.98 12.18
N LEU A 423 25.15 4.16 13.12
CA LEU A 423 24.46 3.90 14.38
C LEU A 423 24.55 5.10 15.32
N THR A 424 23.44 5.45 15.97
CA THR A 424 23.36 6.53 16.96
C THR A 424 23.01 5.98 18.35
N LYS A 425 23.15 6.81 19.38
CA LYS A 425 22.82 6.42 20.76
C LYS A 425 21.30 6.39 21.01
N SER A 426 20.57 7.27 20.36
CA SER A 426 19.12 7.45 20.45
C SER A 426 18.61 8.12 19.19
N TYR A 427 17.31 7.99 18.92
CA TYR A 427 16.62 8.87 17.99
C TYR A 427 16.38 10.24 18.65
N ASP A 428 16.40 11.30 17.85
CA ASP A 428 16.05 12.66 18.28
C ASP A 428 14.54 12.91 18.20
N ASP A 429 13.82 12.09 17.45
CA ASP A 429 12.37 12.06 17.32
C ASP A 429 11.85 10.66 17.71
N PRO A 430 10.96 10.55 18.72
CA PRO A 430 10.48 9.26 19.21
C PRO A 430 9.68 8.46 18.16
N LEU A 431 9.10 9.12 17.15
CA LEU A 431 8.38 8.43 16.07
C LEU A 431 9.31 7.68 15.10
N LEU A 432 10.62 7.92 15.16
CA LEU A 432 11.61 7.16 14.41
C LEU A 432 11.85 5.76 15.00
N ASP A 433 11.51 5.52 16.27
CA ASP A 433 11.55 4.20 16.91
C ASP A 433 10.30 3.40 16.53
N THR A 434 10.29 2.94 15.27
CA THR A 434 9.17 2.15 14.75
C THR A 434 9.06 0.77 15.40
N ALA A 435 10.13 0.27 16.03
CA ALA A 435 10.08 -0.98 16.79
C ALA A 435 9.11 -0.85 17.97
N SER A 436 9.27 0.20 18.78
CA SER A 436 8.42 0.48 19.95
C SER A 436 6.95 0.72 19.54
N LEU A 437 6.71 1.40 18.42
CA LEU A 437 5.37 1.63 17.85
C LEU A 437 4.63 0.34 17.43
N ASN A 438 5.37 -0.73 17.19
CA ASN A 438 4.83 -1.98 16.67
C ASN A 438 5.14 -3.19 17.57
N LEU A 439 5.50 -2.94 18.83
CA LEU A 439 5.74 -3.96 19.87
C LEU A 439 6.83 -4.97 19.49
N TYR A 440 7.85 -4.52 18.75
CA TYR A 440 9.03 -5.34 18.46
C TYR A 440 10.14 -5.09 19.48
N ASP A 441 11.14 -5.99 19.50
CA ASP A 441 12.38 -5.79 20.23
C ASP A 441 13.01 -4.44 19.88
N HIS A 442 13.60 -3.78 20.89
CA HIS A 442 14.30 -2.51 20.72
C HIS A 442 15.33 -2.59 19.61
N GLU A 443 15.17 -1.74 18.59
CA GLU A 443 16.13 -1.61 17.51
C GLU A 443 17.32 -0.74 17.92
N ALA A 444 18.45 -0.92 17.25
CA ALA A 444 19.57 0.02 17.35
C ALA A 444 19.23 1.30 16.57
N PRO A 445 19.23 2.49 17.20
CA PRO A 445 18.99 3.75 16.52
C PRO A 445 20.04 4.02 15.42
N TRP A 446 19.61 4.64 14.34
CA TRP A 446 20.46 4.95 13.19
C TRP A 446 20.07 6.25 12.48
N ARG A 447 21.00 6.81 11.71
CA ARG A 447 20.79 7.99 10.84
C ARG A 447 20.99 7.65 9.37
N PHE A 448 20.47 8.48 8.47
CA PHE A 448 20.72 8.29 7.04
C PHE A 448 22.16 8.65 6.68
N THR A 449 22.69 7.95 5.67
CA THR A 449 23.95 8.35 5.01
C THR A 449 23.74 9.65 4.25
N ASN A 450 22.60 9.79 3.57
CA ASN A 450 22.17 11.03 2.93
C ASN A 450 21.33 11.88 3.90
N PRO A 451 21.87 13.01 4.42
CA PRO A 451 21.21 13.79 5.46
C PRO A 451 19.94 14.52 4.99
N VAL A 452 19.66 14.58 3.68
CA VAL A 452 18.38 15.08 3.16
C VAL A 452 17.21 14.29 3.74
N LEU A 453 17.39 12.99 3.89
CA LEU A 453 16.32 12.10 4.32
C LEU A 453 16.01 12.19 5.81
N ASP A 454 16.90 12.75 6.63
CA ASP A 454 16.67 12.87 8.07
C ASP A 454 15.38 13.67 8.35
N ASN A 455 15.27 14.90 7.84
CA ASN A 455 14.09 15.74 8.04
C ASN A 455 12.90 15.32 7.18
N VAL A 456 13.14 14.80 5.97
CA VAL A 456 12.07 14.25 5.12
C VAL A 456 11.36 13.10 5.83
N SER A 457 12.11 12.17 6.43
CA SER A 457 11.51 11.01 7.12
C SER A 457 10.61 11.40 8.28
N LYS A 458 10.97 12.43 9.06
CA LYS A 458 10.15 12.96 10.16
C LYS A 458 8.80 13.49 9.68
N VAL A 459 8.76 14.14 8.52
CA VAL A 459 7.52 14.63 7.91
C VAL A 459 6.72 13.47 7.33
N LEU A 460 7.34 12.59 6.54
CA LEU A 460 6.65 11.48 5.87
C LEU A 460 6.01 10.50 6.85
N LEU A 461 6.68 10.16 7.95
CA LEU A 461 6.14 9.30 9.01
C LEU A 461 4.80 9.82 9.54
N ARG A 462 4.65 11.15 9.69
CA ARG A 462 3.44 11.80 10.20
C ARG A 462 2.33 11.95 9.16
N ILE A 463 2.62 11.83 7.86
CA ILE A 463 1.59 11.87 6.80
C ILE A 463 0.75 10.58 6.79
N GLU A 464 1.38 9.42 7.08
CA GLU A 464 0.73 8.10 6.98
C GLU A 464 0.31 7.49 8.32
N ASN A 465 1.01 7.81 9.42
CA ASN A 465 0.87 7.04 10.66
C ASN A 465 -0.39 7.41 11.46
N ASP A 466 -1.49 6.74 11.14
CA ASP A 466 -2.80 6.82 11.80
C ASP A 466 -2.81 6.36 13.28
N ARG A 467 -1.73 5.69 13.73
CA ARG A 467 -1.58 5.25 15.13
C ARG A 467 -1.02 6.32 16.04
N VAL A 468 -0.50 7.42 15.49
CA VAL A 468 0.01 8.54 16.27
C VAL A 468 -1.12 9.55 16.44
N PRO A 469 -1.50 9.91 17.67
CA PRO A 469 -2.50 10.95 17.91
C PRO A 469 -2.12 12.25 17.21
N ALA A 470 -3.11 12.94 16.61
CA ALA A 470 -2.86 14.18 15.86
C ALA A 470 -2.25 15.30 16.72
N ASP A 471 -2.41 15.22 18.04
CA ASP A 471 -1.88 16.13 19.06
C ASP A 471 -0.65 15.59 19.81
N PHE A 472 -0.01 14.53 19.29
CA PHE A 472 1.17 13.92 19.90
C PHE A 472 2.32 14.92 20.10
N ASP A 473 2.61 15.74 19.09
CA ASP A 473 3.50 16.90 19.15
C ASP A 473 3.09 17.97 18.13
N GLU A 474 3.66 19.18 18.24
CA GLU A 474 3.34 20.31 17.34
C GLU A 474 3.56 19.95 15.86
N LEU A 475 4.63 19.22 15.55
CA LEU A 475 4.94 18.80 14.18
C LEU A 475 3.88 17.84 13.63
N THR A 476 3.37 16.92 14.45
CA THR A 476 2.31 15.97 14.09
C THR A 476 1.02 16.72 13.80
N THR A 477 0.67 17.72 14.61
CA THR A 477 -0.51 18.56 14.36
C THR A 477 -0.40 19.26 13.01
N VAL A 478 0.73 19.93 12.74
CA VAL A 478 0.92 20.68 11.49
C VAL A 478 0.94 19.75 10.26
N VAL A 479 1.60 18.59 10.35
CA VAL A 479 1.65 17.63 9.23
C VAL A 479 0.27 17.01 8.99
N THR A 480 -0.49 16.70 10.05
CA THR A 480 -1.85 16.17 9.92
C THR A 480 -2.76 17.16 9.23
N GLU A 481 -2.69 18.44 9.62
CA GLU A 481 -3.44 19.52 8.96
C GLU A 481 -3.04 19.67 7.49
N LEU A 482 -1.73 19.65 7.18
CA LEU A 482 -1.24 19.71 5.82
C LEU A 482 -1.76 18.53 4.97
N ALA A 483 -1.74 17.31 5.51
CA ALA A 483 -2.24 16.12 4.82
C ALA A 483 -3.76 16.17 4.63
N LEU A 484 -4.51 16.69 5.60
CA LEU A 484 -5.95 16.93 5.49
C LEU A 484 -6.26 17.94 4.38
N ASN A 485 -5.60 19.11 4.41
CA ASN A 485 -5.76 20.16 3.40
C ASN A 485 -5.39 19.66 1.99
N CYS A 486 -4.37 18.81 1.88
CA CYS A 486 -4.00 18.15 0.63
C CYS A 486 -5.16 17.32 0.06
N ARG A 487 -5.77 16.46 0.89
CA ARG A 487 -6.93 15.65 0.50
C ARG A 487 -8.14 16.51 0.15
N SER A 488 -8.46 17.51 0.96
CA SER A 488 -9.58 18.44 0.74
C SER A 488 -9.44 19.25 -0.56
N SER A 489 -8.21 19.48 -1.01
CA SER A 489 -7.92 20.18 -2.28
C SER A 489 -7.91 19.24 -3.50
N GLY A 490 -8.27 17.96 -3.33
CA GLY A 490 -8.25 16.95 -4.39
C GLY A 490 -6.85 16.52 -4.82
N ASN A 491 -5.81 16.82 -4.02
CA ASN A 491 -4.44 16.40 -4.26
C ASN A 491 -4.13 15.05 -3.59
N SER A 492 -3.16 14.31 -4.14
CA SER A 492 -2.68 13.05 -3.55
C SER A 492 -1.61 13.32 -2.50
N VAL A 493 -1.75 12.70 -1.32
CA VAL A 493 -0.72 12.73 -0.26
C VAL A 493 0.60 12.08 -0.69
N ILE A 494 0.57 11.15 -1.66
CA ILE A 494 1.78 10.57 -2.24
C ILE A 494 2.48 11.58 -3.14
N ASN A 495 1.73 12.35 -3.93
CA ASN A 495 2.32 13.42 -4.74
C ASN A 495 2.92 14.52 -3.84
N LEU A 496 2.27 14.84 -2.71
CA LEU A 496 2.83 15.72 -1.68
C LEU A 496 4.14 15.14 -1.11
N ALA A 497 4.16 13.87 -0.72
CA ALA A 497 5.36 13.19 -0.21
C ALA A 497 6.50 13.24 -1.25
N ARG A 498 6.21 12.90 -2.51
CA ARG A 498 7.20 12.95 -3.61
C ARG A 498 7.71 14.37 -3.83
N HIS A 499 6.83 15.37 -3.79
CA HIS A 499 7.20 16.77 -3.91
C HIS A 499 8.14 17.22 -2.78
N ILE A 500 7.85 16.84 -1.53
CA ILE A 500 8.71 17.13 -0.38
C ILE A 500 10.11 16.54 -0.58
N VAL A 501 10.21 15.27 -1.01
CA VAL A 501 11.50 14.62 -1.29
C VAL A 501 12.27 15.38 -2.38
N GLN A 502 11.60 15.69 -3.49
CA GLN A 502 12.22 16.41 -4.62
C GLN A 502 12.72 17.80 -4.23
N MET A 503 11.90 18.58 -3.52
CA MET A 503 12.28 19.92 -3.08
C MET A 503 13.41 19.89 -2.05
N ALA A 504 13.47 18.86 -1.20
CA ALA A 504 14.56 18.70 -0.25
C ALA A 504 15.92 18.54 -0.96
N VAL A 505 15.98 17.72 -2.02
CA VAL A 505 17.21 17.53 -2.84
C VAL A 505 17.56 18.80 -3.60
N ILE A 506 16.57 19.43 -4.25
CA ILE A 506 16.76 20.65 -5.03
C ILE A 506 17.33 21.77 -4.14
N ARG A 507 16.69 22.03 -3.00
CA ARG A 507 17.13 23.09 -2.09
C ARG A 507 18.49 22.80 -1.48
N GLN A 508 18.79 21.55 -1.12
CA GLN A 508 20.12 21.19 -0.63
C GLN A 508 21.21 21.49 -1.66
N ASN A 509 20.99 21.15 -2.92
CA ASN A 509 21.98 21.40 -3.97
C ASN A 509 22.10 22.90 -4.33
N LEU A 510 21.00 23.65 -4.30
CA LEU A 510 21.03 25.11 -4.58
C LEU A 510 21.63 25.92 -3.43
N LEU A 511 21.24 25.61 -2.18
CA LEU A 511 21.61 26.39 -0.99
C LEU A 511 22.84 25.83 -0.27
N LYS A 512 23.30 24.63 -0.63
CA LYS A 512 24.39 23.90 0.04
C LYS A 512 24.11 23.61 1.53
N THR A 513 22.84 23.58 1.91
CA THR A 513 22.37 23.32 3.28
C THR A 513 21.17 22.38 3.27
N VAL A 514 21.11 21.43 4.19
CA VAL A 514 19.96 20.54 4.34
C VAL A 514 18.73 21.36 4.76
N SER A 515 17.60 21.16 4.07
CA SER A 515 16.33 21.83 4.41
C SER A 515 15.90 21.50 5.83
N SER A 516 15.48 22.51 6.59
CA SER A 516 14.84 22.30 7.88
C SER A 516 13.46 21.66 7.72
N VAL A 517 12.88 21.15 8.81
CA VAL A 517 11.49 20.66 8.78
C VAL A 517 10.52 21.77 8.36
N GLU A 518 10.69 23.00 8.87
CA GLU A 518 9.83 24.13 8.52
C GLU A 518 9.91 24.48 7.03
N ASP A 519 11.12 24.43 6.45
CA ASP A 519 11.31 24.62 5.01
C ASP A 519 10.49 23.62 4.18
N LEU A 520 10.45 22.34 4.61
CA LEU A 520 9.71 21.28 3.93
C LEU A 520 8.20 21.45 4.09
N LEU A 521 7.73 21.87 5.27
CA LEU A 521 6.32 22.17 5.51
C LEU A 521 5.85 23.35 4.66
N ASP A 522 6.69 24.37 4.50
CA ASP A 522 6.45 25.51 3.61
C ASP A 522 6.27 25.08 2.15
N GLU A 523 7.14 24.20 1.64
CA GLU A 523 6.97 23.64 0.29
C GLU A 523 5.68 22.82 0.20
N GLY A 524 5.37 22.03 1.23
CA GLY A 524 4.11 21.29 1.31
C GLY A 524 2.89 22.20 1.23
N ARG A 525 2.87 23.30 1.98
CA ARG A 525 1.80 24.30 1.94
C ARG A 525 1.67 24.95 0.55
N ARG A 526 2.80 25.26 -0.11
CA ARG A 526 2.78 25.80 -1.49
C ARG A 526 2.26 24.80 -2.51
N PHE A 527 2.55 23.51 -2.32
CA PHE A 527 2.00 22.44 -3.15
C PHE A 527 0.48 22.34 -2.97
N VAL A 528 0.00 22.30 -1.73
CA VAL A 528 -1.43 22.16 -1.41
C VAL A 528 -2.25 23.39 -1.82
N ALA A 529 -1.68 24.60 -1.70
CA ALA A 529 -2.35 25.85 -2.09
C ALA A 529 -2.63 25.96 -3.60
N LYS A 530 -1.99 25.12 -4.43
CA LYS A 530 -2.25 25.09 -5.87
C LYS A 530 -3.39 24.11 -6.18
N PRO A 531 -4.42 24.53 -6.92
CA PRO A 531 -5.46 23.61 -7.37
C PRO A 531 -4.84 22.49 -8.21
N ASN A 532 -5.40 21.28 -8.09
CA ASN A 532 -4.89 20.11 -8.80
C ASN A 532 -4.88 20.37 -10.33
N ILE A 533 -3.68 20.34 -10.93
CA ILE A 533 -3.43 20.70 -12.34
C ILE A 533 -4.14 19.74 -13.31
N SER A 534 -4.54 18.55 -12.86
CA SER A 534 -5.23 17.56 -13.69
C SER A 534 -6.69 17.91 -14.03
N HIS A 535 -7.20 19.07 -13.60
CA HIS A 535 -8.53 19.54 -13.98
C HIS A 535 -8.47 20.29 -15.33
N PRO A 536 -9.38 20.04 -16.30
CA PRO A 536 -9.38 20.70 -17.62
C PRO A 536 -9.38 22.24 -17.57
N SER A 537 -9.90 22.83 -16.47
CA SER A 537 -9.90 24.29 -16.26
C SER A 537 -8.53 24.88 -15.92
N ASN A 538 -7.51 24.05 -15.69
CA ASN A 538 -6.14 24.47 -15.39
C ASN A 538 -5.19 24.27 -16.59
N GLU A 539 -5.71 23.77 -17.73
CA GLU A 539 -5.02 23.89 -19.01
C GLU A 539 -4.92 25.37 -19.40
N PRO A 540 -3.94 25.78 -20.25
CA PRO A 540 -3.86 27.15 -20.71
C PRO A 540 -5.18 27.48 -21.39
N PRO A 541 -5.66 28.73 -21.27
CA PRO A 541 -6.84 29.13 -22.03
C PRO A 541 -6.61 28.75 -23.49
N PRO A 542 -7.61 28.12 -24.15
CA PRO A 542 -7.49 27.74 -25.55
C PRO A 542 -7.05 28.98 -26.35
N PRO A 543 -6.27 28.80 -27.43
CA PRO A 543 -5.95 29.93 -28.30
C PRO A 543 -7.26 30.61 -28.73
N SER A 544 -7.26 31.94 -28.80
CA SER A 544 -8.36 32.63 -29.46
C SER A 544 -8.53 32.06 -30.87
N PRO A 545 -9.73 32.09 -31.49
CA PRO A 545 -9.90 31.60 -32.84
C PRO A 545 -8.93 32.32 -33.82
N GLN A 546 -8.56 33.57 -33.55
CA GLN A 546 -7.54 34.27 -34.33
C GLN A 546 -6.13 33.72 -34.07
N ASP A 547 -5.76 33.42 -32.82
CA ASP A 547 -4.46 32.81 -32.50
C ASP A 547 -4.34 31.38 -33.05
N PHE A 548 -5.45 30.63 -33.10
CA PHE A 548 -5.47 29.32 -33.74
C PHE A 548 -5.22 29.41 -35.25
N ILE A 549 -5.83 30.38 -35.93
CA ILE A 549 -5.71 30.56 -37.38
C ILE A 549 -4.38 31.20 -37.77
N ARG A 550 -4.00 32.26 -37.05
CA ARG A 550 -2.80 33.06 -37.35
C ARG A 550 -1.54 32.45 -36.77
N GLY A 551 -1.66 31.68 -35.69
CA GLY A 551 -0.56 31.26 -34.83
C GLY A 551 -0.04 32.43 -33.98
N SER A 552 0.68 32.12 -32.90
CA SER A 552 1.54 33.12 -32.25
C SER A 552 2.89 33.20 -32.99
N ASP A 553 3.54 34.37 -33.02
CA ASP A 553 4.85 34.57 -33.68
C ASP A 553 5.97 33.68 -33.10
N LYS A 554 5.71 32.97 -31.99
CA LYS A 554 6.68 32.15 -31.25
C LYS A 554 6.51 30.64 -31.43
N GLU A 555 5.47 30.16 -32.12
CA GLU A 555 5.16 28.73 -32.24
C GLU A 555 5.24 28.19 -33.68
N LEU A 556 5.41 26.87 -33.80
CA LEU A 556 5.52 26.18 -35.08
C LEU A 556 4.18 26.19 -35.81
N LYS A 557 4.16 26.74 -37.03
CA LYS A 557 2.95 26.94 -37.84
C LYS A 557 2.60 25.72 -38.69
N VAL A 558 1.43 25.13 -38.46
CA VAL A 558 0.79 24.24 -39.46
C VAL A 558 -0.32 25.04 -40.16
N PRO A 559 -0.27 25.22 -41.49
CA PRO A 559 -1.32 25.95 -42.21
C PRO A 559 -2.70 25.31 -42.00
N LEU A 560 -3.74 26.14 -41.82
CA LEU A 560 -5.12 25.65 -41.65
C LEU A 560 -5.54 24.72 -42.80
N GLU A 561 -5.18 25.06 -44.05
CA GLU A 561 -5.46 24.19 -45.21
C GLU A 561 -4.80 22.81 -45.07
N CYS A 562 -3.57 22.75 -44.54
CA CYS A 562 -2.90 21.48 -44.27
C CYS A 562 -3.65 20.68 -43.21
N ILE A 563 -4.15 21.32 -42.14
CA ILE A 563 -4.98 20.67 -41.11
C ILE A 563 -6.26 20.12 -41.73
N LEU A 564 -6.95 20.91 -42.56
CA LEU A 564 -8.19 20.52 -43.21
C LEU A 564 -8.00 19.48 -44.33
N ASP A 565 -6.79 19.33 -44.87
CA ASP A 565 -6.44 18.26 -45.82
C ASP A 565 -6.23 16.91 -45.14
N VAL A 566 -5.86 16.91 -43.85
CA VAL A 566 -5.54 15.69 -43.09
C VAL A 566 -6.58 15.35 -42.03
N LYS A 567 -7.44 16.30 -41.65
CA LYS A 567 -8.54 16.11 -40.68
C LYS A 567 -9.88 16.42 -41.37
N PRO A 568 -10.77 15.41 -41.53
CA PRO A 568 -12.14 15.65 -41.94
C PRO A 568 -12.84 16.65 -41.01
N VAL A 569 -12.62 16.47 -39.70
CA VAL A 569 -13.10 17.35 -38.63
C VAL A 569 -11.96 17.67 -37.67
N SER A 570 -11.83 18.93 -37.32
CA SER A 570 -10.97 19.40 -36.22
C SER A 570 -11.82 19.71 -35.01
N LYS A 571 -11.33 19.32 -33.83
CA LYS A 571 -11.94 19.58 -32.53
C LYS A 571 -10.98 20.40 -31.67
N ILE A 572 -11.48 21.45 -31.04
CA ILE A 572 -10.75 22.25 -30.03
C ILE A 572 -11.55 22.26 -28.73
N GLU A 573 -10.88 21.92 -27.64
CA GLU A 573 -11.42 21.85 -26.28
C GLU A 573 -10.30 22.17 -25.26
N PRO A 574 -10.64 22.73 -24.08
CA PRO A 574 -11.94 23.29 -23.70
C PRO A 574 -12.14 24.72 -24.22
N ILE A 575 -13.35 25.12 -24.61
CA ILE A 575 -13.72 26.52 -24.92
C ILE A 575 -14.53 27.12 -23.78
N GLU A 576 -13.97 28.11 -23.09
CA GLU A 576 -14.64 28.76 -21.97
C GLU A 576 -15.88 29.56 -22.42
N SER A 577 -16.90 29.62 -21.54
CA SER A 577 -18.16 30.32 -21.82
C SER A 577 -17.96 31.79 -22.24
N GLN A 578 -16.92 32.46 -21.74
CA GLN A 578 -16.60 33.85 -22.09
C GLN A 578 -16.08 34.02 -23.53
N MET A 579 -15.47 32.97 -24.12
CA MET A 579 -14.91 33.00 -25.48
C MET A 579 -15.91 32.55 -26.55
N VAL A 580 -17.07 32.01 -26.16
CA VAL A 580 -18.07 31.44 -27.09
C VAL A 580 -18.51 32.45 -28.16
N ASN A 581 -18.72 33.72 -27.79
CA ASN A 581 -19.14 34.74 -28.75
C ASN A 581 -18.04 35.08 -29.75
N GLU A 582 -16.78 35.07 -29.31
CA GLU A 582 -15.62 35.28 -30.18
C GLU A 582 -15.47 34.13 -31.19
N TRP A 583 -15.57 32.88 -30.73
CA TRP A 583 -15.57 31.71 -31.60
C TRP A 583 -16.75 31.72 -32.58
N LYS A 584 -17.96 32.08 -32.15
CA LYS A 584 -19.14 32.21 -33.04
C LYS A 584 -18.94 33.24 -34.14
N ALA A 585 -18.18 34.30 -33.90
CA ALA A 585 -17.90 35.36 -34.86
C ALA A 585 -16.75 35.04 -35.83
N CYS A 586 -16.14 33.85 -35.71
CA CYS A 586 -15.02 33.46 -36.57
C CYS A 586 -15.51 32.88 -37.90
N ASP A 587 -15.52 33.70 -38.95
CA ASP A 587 -15.94 33.28 -40.30
C ASP A 587 -14.86 32.50 -41.08
N SER A 588 -13.64 32.43 -40.54
CA SER A 588 -12.48 31.82 -41.21
C SER A 588 -12.37 30.30 -40.99
N LEU A 589 -13.16 29.72 -40.07
CA LEU A 589 -13.22 28.28 -39.83
C LEU A 589 -14.44 27.67 -40.55
N PRO A 590 -14.25 26.70 -41.46
CA PRO A 590 -15.35 26.18 -42.27
C PRO A 590 -16.32 25.35 -41.43
N ASN A 591 -17.62 25.62 -41.59
CA ASN A 591 -18.71 24.88 -40.93
C ASN A 591 -18.58 24.79 -39.40
N LEU A 592 -18.03 25.82 -38.75
CA LEU A 592 -17.84 25.85 -37.29
C LEU A 592 -19.15 25.61 -36.53
N ARG A 593 -19.09 24.70 -35.56
CA ARG A 593 -20.14 24.36 -34.61
C ARG A 593 -19.58 24.36 -33.20
N LEU A 594 -20.28 25.01 -32.28
CA LEU A 594 -19.95 25.02 -30.85
C LEU A 594 -21.00 24.21 -30.11
N VAL A 595 -20.55 23.22 -29.34
CA VAL A 595 -21.41 22.30 -28.60
C VAL A 595 -21.07 22.43 -27.13
N LYS A 596 -22.07 22.63 -26.27
CA LYS A 596 -21.84 22.62 -24.82
C LYS A 596 -21.71 21.16 -24.39
N ARG A 597 -20.62 20.83 -23.67
CA ARG A 597 -20.45 19.48 -23.15
C ARG A 597 -21.44 19.24 -21.99
N PRO A 598 -22.17 18.11 -21.95
CA PRO A 598 -23.23 17.90 -20.96
C PRO A 598 -22.76 17.88 -19.50
N ASP A 599 -21.54 17.39 -19.26
CA ASP A 599 -20.93 17.12 -17.95
C ASP A 599 -20.01 18.25 -17.44
N THR A 600 -19.80 19.31 -18.24
CA THR A 600 -18.87 20.41 -17.87
C THR A 600 -19.46 21.80 -18.15
N SER A 601 -18.73 22.83 -17.74
CA SER A 601 -19.08 24.24 -17.98
C SER A 601 -18.51 24.81 -19.30
N PHE A 602 -17.74 24.02 -20.05
CA PHE A 602 -17.08 24.45 -21.28
C PHE A 602 -17.79 23.95 -22.56
N TYR A 603 -17.41 24.56 -23.67
CA TYR A 603 -17.86 24.23 -25.02
C TYR A 603 -16.75 23.52 -25.80
N GLU A 604 -17.13 22.77 -26.83
CA GLU A 604 -16.23 22.13 -27.78
C GLU A 604 -16.49 22.73 -29.17
N ALA A 605 -15.43 23.11 -29.87
CA ALA A 605 -15.50 23.67 -31.22
C ALA A 605 -15.17 22.60 -32.27
N PHE A 606 -16.11 22.34 -33.18
CA PHE A 606 -15.94 21.41 -34.30
C PHE A 606 -16.02 22.15 -35.63
N PHE A 607 -15.06 21.91 -36.54
CA PHE A 607 -15.05 22.52 -37.87
C PHE A 607 -14.38 21.61 -38.91
N GLY A 608 -14.69 21.80 -40.19
CA GLY A 608 -14.23 20.92 -41.26
C GLY A 608 -14.79 21.30 -42.63
N LYS A 609 -14.23 20.76 -43.72
CA LYS A 609 -14.65 21.09 -45.09
C LYS A 609 -16.09 20.62 -45.38
N ASN A 610 -16.51 19.50 -44.80
CA ASN A 610 -17.83 18.90 -45.02
C ASN A 610 -18.74 19.06 -43.80
N PRO A 611 -19.88 19.77 -43.89
CA PRO A 611 -20.77 19.97 -42.75
C PRO A 611 -21.40 18.68 -42.23
N LYS A 612 -21.55 17.64 -43.06
CA LYS A 612 -22.11 16.35 -42.62
C LYS A 612 -21.17 15.59 -41.69
N GLU A 613 -19.87 15.65 -41.95
CA GLU A 613 -18.84 15.01 -41.11
C GLU A 613 -18.73 15.73 -39.76
N VAL A 614 -18.81 17.07 -39.76
CA VAL A 614 -18.88 17.87 -38.53
C VAL A 614 -20.08 17.46 -37.68
N SER A 615 -21.27 17.36 -38.28
CA SER A 615 -22.47 16.90 -37.56
C SER A 615 -22.34 15.47 -37.02
N ARG A 616 -21.76 14.55 -37.80
CA ARG A 616 -21.55 13.16 -37.37
C ARG A 616 -20.54 13.06 -36.20
N ALA A 617 -19.46 13.83 -36.24
CA ALA A 617 -18.48 13.86 -35.15
C ALA A 617 -19.09 14.34 -33.84
N ILE A 618 -19.97 15.35 -33.90
CA ILE A 618 -20.73 15.85 -32.74
C ILE A 618 -21.67 14.76 -32.20
N GLU A 619 -22.47 14.16 -33.08
CA GLU A 619 -23.42 13.09 -32.72
C GLU A 619 -22.71 11.94 -31.99
N LEU A 620 -21.62 11.43 -32.55
CA LEU A 620 -20.86 10.33 -31.96
C LEU A 620 -20.18 10.72 -30.65
N THR A 621 -19.68 11.95 -30.53
CA THR A 621 -19.05 12.43 -29.28
C THR A 621 -20.07 12.50 -28.16
N LEU A 622 -21.29 12.97 -28.45
CA LEU A 622 -22.40 12.97 -27.48
C LEU A 622 -22.84 11.54 -27.14
N HIS A 623 -22.97 10.66 -28.13
CA HIS A 623 -23.31 9.25 -27.93
C HIS A 623 -22.27 8.52 -27.07
N LEU A 624 -20.99 8.77 -27.30
CA LEU A 624 -19.91 8.18 -26.49
C LEU A 624 -20.01 8.57 -25.01
N ASN A 625 -20.40 9.83 -24.74
CA ASN A 625 -20.64 10.31 -23.38
C ASN A 625 -21.87 9.62 -22.75
N GLU A 626 -22.95 9.42 -23.52
CA GLU A 626 -24.13 8.68 -23.08
C GLU A 626 -23.78 7.22 -22.72
N LEU A 627 -23.05 6.53 -23.59
CA LEU A 627 -22.58 5.16 -23.36
C LEU A 627 -21.74 5.06 -22.07
N ALA A 628 -20.84 6.02 -21.83
CA ALA A 628 -20.02 6.06 -20.62
C ALA A 628 -20.85 6.25 -19.33
N GLN A 629 -22.00 6.93 -19.42
CA GLN A 629 -22.88 7.17 -18.27
C GLN A 629 -23.79 5.97 -17.94
N THR A 630 -24.00 5.03 -18.87
CA THR A 630 -24.88 3.88 -18.62
C THR A 630 -24.33 2.92 -17.56
N GLY A 631 -23.00 2.86 -17.37
CA GLY A 631 -22.33 1.97 -16.40
C GLY A 631 -22.53 0.47 -16.66
N ILE A 632 -23.08 0.08 -17.82
CA ILE A 632 -23.41 -1.30 -18.16
C ILE A 632 -22.35 -1.86 -19.12
N ASP A 633 -21.40 -2.62 -18.58
CA ASP A 633 -20.38 -3.34 -19.37
C ASP A 633 -20.92 -4.68 -19.90
N THR A 634 -21.80 -4.63 -20.91
CA THR A 634 -22.13 -5.83 -21.71
C THR A 634 -21.23 -5.90 -22.95
N ASP A 635 -20.97 -7.10 -23.47
CA ASP A 635 -20.16 -7.27 -24.70
C ASP A 635 -20.66 -6.38 -25.85
N ILE A 636 -21.98 -6.20 -25.97
CA ILE A 636 -22.63 -5.35 -26.98
C ILE A 636 -22.27 -3.87 -26.76
N VAL A 637 -22.38 -3.37 -25.53
CA VAL A 637 -22.05 -1.96 -25.21
C VAL A 637 -20.55 -1.70 -25.37
N ILE A 638 -19.70 -2.67 -25.06
CA ILE A 638 -18.25 -2.59 -25.27
C ILE A 638 -17.94 -2.49 -26.77
N GLU A 639 -18.53 -3.36 -27.60
CA GLU A 639 -18.35 -3.35 -29.05
C GLU A 639 -18.84 -2.01 -29.65
N GLU A 640 -20.03 -1.56 -29.25
CA GLU A 640 -20.59 -0.27 -29.71
C GLU A 640 -19.71 0.92 -29.30
N ARG A 641 -19.17 0.91 -28.07
CA ARG A 641 -18.22 1.93 -27.61
C ARG A 641 -16.93 1.91 -28.44
N GLN A 642 -16.39 0.74 -28.74
CA GLN A 642 -15.19 0.58 -29.56
C GLN A 642 -15.39 1.09 -30.98
N ASP A 643 -16.51 0.73 -31.61
CA ASP A 643 -16.88 1.20 -32.95
C ASP A 643 -17.05 2.72 -32.98
N THR A 644 -17.72 3.27 -31.97
CA THR A 644 -17.89 4.73 -31.79
C THR A 644 -16.54 5.44 -31.67
N ILE A 645 -15.63 4.97 -30.80
CA ILE A 645 -14.29 5.54 -30.63
C ILE A 645 -13.49 5.48 -31.95
N SER A 646 -13.58 4.35 -32.66
CA SER A 646 -12.90 4.16 -33.94
C SER A 646 -13.42 5.11 -35.02
N GLU A 647 -14.74 5.31 -35.12
CA GLU A 647 -15.36 6.23 -36.08
C GLU A 647 -15.02 7.70 -35.75
N ILE A 648 -15.09 8.09 -34.47
CA ILE A 648 -14.65 9.42 -34.01
C ILE A 648 -13.19 9.65 -34.41
N GLY A 649 -12.30 8.69 -34.14
CA GLY A 649 -10.89 8.80 -34.53
C GLY A 649 -10.71 9.07 -36.02
N LYS A 650 -11.41 8.33 -36.90
CA LYS A 650 -11.34 8.55 -38.36
C LYS A 650 -11.81 9.96 -38.73
N LEU A 651 -12.90 10.43 -38.16
CA LEU A 651 -13.43 11.79 -38.39
C LEU A 651 -12.46 12.87 -37.91
N LEU A 652 -11.75 12.63 -36.81
CA LEU A 652 -10.69 13.51 -36.31
C LEU A 652 -9.37 13.39 -37.09
N GLY A 653 -9.34 12.59 -38.17
CA GLY A 653 -8.20 12.45 -39.08
C GLY A 653 -7.22 11.34 -38.71
N TYR A 654 -7.54 10.47 -37.76
CA TYR A 654 -6.66 9.39 -37.37
C TYR A 654 -6.69 8.33 -38.48
N PRO A 655 -5.54 7.78 -38.91
CA PRO A 655 -5.55 6.63 -39.81
C PRO A 655 -6.40 5.50 -39.24
N GLU A 656 -7.09 4.75 -40.10
CA GLU A 656 -7.99 3.67 -39.66
C GLU A 656 -7.31 2.63 -38.76
N CYS A 657 -6.04 2.30 -39.02
CA CYS A 657 -5.28 1.40 -38.14
C CYS A 657 -5.05 1.99 -36.74
N CYS A 658 -4.82 3.31 -36.66
CA CYS A 658 -4.59 4.02 -35.40
C CYS A 658 -5.89 4.21 -34.61
N SER A 659 -7.00 4.54 -35.28
CA SER A 659 -8.30 4.67 -34.62
C SER A 659 -8.80 3.34 -34.06
N LYS A 660 -8.65 2.24 -34.82
CA LYS A 660 -8.98 0.88 -34.35
C LYS A 660 -8.10 0.44 -33.18
N ALA A 661 -6.79 0.70 -33.26
CA ALA A 661 -5.88 0.34 -32.17
C ALA A 661 -6.18 1.11 -30.89
N MET A 662 -6.53 2.40 -30.99
CA MET A 662 -6.98 3.18 -29.85
C MET A 662 -8.26 2.58 -29.24
N ALA A 663 -9.27 2.28 -30.07
CA ALA A 663 -10.53 1.69 -29.62
C ALA A 663 -10.36 0.35 -28.88
N LEU A 664 -9.45 -0.51 -29.36
CA LEU A 664 -9.21 -1.84 -28.80
C LEU A 664 -8.28 -1.87 -27.59
N GLU A 665 -7.66 -0.75 -27.22
CA GLU A 665 -6.75 -0.72 -26.08
C GLU A 665 -7.50 -0.90 -24.74
N ALA A 666 -6.81 -1.36 -23.70
CA ALA A 666 -7.40 -1.43 -22.37
C ALA A 666 -7.74 -0.02 -21.86
N SER A 667 -8.95 0.15 -21.29
CA SER A 667 -9.42 1.41 -20.67
C SER A 667 -8.39 1.99 -19.68
N ALA A 668 -7.73 1.13 -18.90
CA ALA A 668 -6.68 1.50 -17.95
C ALA A 668 -5.49 2.29 -18.56
N LEU A 669 -5.29 2.21 -19.88
CA LEU A 669 -4.26 2.94 -20.62
C LEU A 669 -4.83 4.03 -21.53
N GLN A 670 -6.06 3.84 -22.07
CA GLN A 670 -6.69 4.76 -23.02
C GLN A 670 -6.77 6.20 -22.52
N ASP A 671 -7.00 6.40 -21.22
CA ASP A 671 -7.17 7.73 -20.62
C ASP A 671 -5.85 8.44 -20.30
N SER A 672 -4.71 7.89 -20.74
CA SER A 672 -3.39 8.46 -20.48
C SER A 672 -2.47 8.42 -21.70
N THR A 673 -2.19 9.62 -22.22
CA THR A 673 -1.22 9.83 -23.30
C THR A 673 0.17 9.31 -22.91
N PHE A 674 0.56 9.49 -21.64
CA PHE A 674 1.81 8.98 -21.07
C PHE A 674 1.93 7.45 -21.24
N TRP A 675 0.94 6.70 -20.75
CA TRP A 675 0.93 5.24 -20.85
C TRP A 675 0.88 4.74 -22.29
N MET A 676 0.11 5.41 -23.14
CA MET A 676 0.01 5.08 -24.55
C MET A 676 1.35 5.26 -25.26
N HIS A 677 2.05 6.39 -25.07
CA HIS A 677 3.37 6.59 -25.68
C HIS A 677 4.40 5.54 -25.22
N ILE A 678 4.43 5.22 -23.93
CA ILE A 678 5.31 4.17 -23.39
C ILE A 678 5.00 2.83 -24.05
N THR A 679 3.73 2.41 -24.01
CA THR A 679 3.28 1.12 -24.54
C THR A 679 3.67 0.94 -26.00
N ARG A 680 3.49 1.99 -26.83
CA ARG A 680 3.87 1.95 -28.25
C ARG A 680 5.37 1.95 -28.44
N ARG A 681 6.12 2.70 -27.63
CA ARG A 681 7.56 2.85 -27.77
C ARG A 681 8.32 1.58 -27.37
N ILE A 682 7.95 0.95 -26.26
CA ILE A 682 8.63 -0.26 -25.75
C ILE A 682 8.38 -1.49 -26.63
N ALA A 683 7.22 -1.54 -27.30
CA ALA A 683 6.87 -2.62 -28.22
C ALA A 683 7.58 -2.50 -29.58
N ALA A 684 8.09 -1.32 -29.93
CA ALA A 684 8.76 -1.07 -31.19
C ALA A 684 10.24 -1.54 -31.18
N PRO A 685 10.86 -1.68 -32.36
CA PRO A 685 12.31 -1.81 -32.49
C PRO A 685 13.04 -0.67 -31.78
N ASP A 686 14.33 -0.87 -31.53
CA ASP A 686 15.12 0.12 -30.79
C ASP A 686 15.27 1.43 -31.56
N GLU A 687 15.47 1.36 -32.87
CA GLU A 687 15.43 2.53 -33.74
C GLU A 687 14.09 2.64 -34.47
N ILE A 688 13.52 3.84 -34.47
CA ILE A 688 12.31 4.24 -35.21
C ILE A 688 12.53 5.60 -35.88
N PRO A 689 11.72 5.95 -36.91
CA PRO A 689 11.74 7.27 -37.53
C PRO A 689 11.46 8.39 -36.52
N PHE A 690 12.27 9.46 -36.52
CA PHE A 690 12.12 10.58 -35.58
C PHE A 690 10.85 11.39 -35.85
N GLU A 691 10.30 11.33 -37.06
CA GLU A 691 9.05 12.00 -37.44
C GLU A 691 7.85 11.48 -36.64
N LEU A 692 7.99 10.30 -36.02
CA LEU A 692 7.00 9.69 -35.11
C LEU A 692 7.13 10.13 -33.65
N HIS A 693 7.97 11.12 -33.38
CA HIS A 693 8.14 11.70 -32.05
C HIS A 693 6.81 12.29 -31.52
N PRO A 694 6.49 12.14 -30.21
CA PRO A 694 5.25 12.61 -29.59
C PRO A 694 4.93 14.09 -29.83
N ALA A 695 5.95 14.94 -29.90
CA ALA A 695 5.83 16.37 -30.20
C ALA A 695 5.73 16.72 -31.70
N SER A 696 5.70 15.73 -32.60
CA SER A 696 5.63 15.96 -34.06
C SER A 696 4.29 16.60 -34.42
N VAL A 697 4.32 17.77 -35.06
CA VAL A 697 3.09 18.48 -35.44
C VAL A 697 2.24 17.77 -36.49
N GLY A 698 2.78 16.72 -37.12
CA GLY A 698 2.00 15.83 -38.00
C GLY A 698 1.18 14.77 -37.26
N LEU A 699 1.38 14.64 -35.95
CA LEU A 699 0.79 13.61 -35.09
C LEU A 699 0.04 14.25 -33.91
N GLU A 700 -1.21 14.64 -34.16
CA GLU A 700 -2.15 15.07 -33.12
C GLU A 700 -2.83 13.88 -32.42
N TYR A 701 -2.27 12.69 -32.58
CA TYR A 701 -2.76 11.42 -32.05
C TYR A 701 -1.59 10.48 -31.79
N ILE A 702 -1.85 9.42 -31.03
CA ILE A 702 -0.85 8.39 -30.74
C ILE A 702 -0.96 7.27 -31.79
N PRO A 703 0.11 7.00 -32.57
CA PRO A 703 0.10 5.93 -33.56
C PRO A 703 -0.21 4.54 -32.96
N CYS A 704 -0.78 3.64 -33.76
CA CYS A 704 -1.05 2.24 -33.34
C CYS A 704 0.22 1.47 -32.96
N GLU A 705 1.36 1.89 -33.52
CA GLU A 705 2.71 1.37 -33.26
C GLU A 705 3.69 2.53 -33.43
N ALA A 706 4.79 2.57 -32.67
CA ALA A 706 5.76 3.67 -32.76
C ALA A 706 6.58 3.68 -34.07
N ASN A 707 6.35 2.72 -34.97
CA ASN A 707 6.89 2.63 -36.33
C ASN A 707 5.77 2.51 -37.40
N CYS A 708 4.55 2.98 -37.11
CA CYS A 708 3.42 2.91 -38.03
C CYS A 708 3.70 3.67 -39.35
N ASN A 709 3.72 2.94 -40.47
CA ASN A 709 4.00 3.51 -41.79
C ASN A 709 2.97 4.55 -42.26
N VAL A 710 1.69 4.37 -41.92
CA VAL A 710 0.63 5.31 -42.32
C VAL A 710 0.74 6.62 -41.53
N ALA A 711 1.01 6.51 -40.22
CA ALA A 711 1.27 7.68 -39.39
C ALA A 711 2.54 8.41 -39.84
N LEU A 712 3.59 7.67 -40.23
CA LEU A 712 4.82 8.24 -40.77
C LEU A 712 4.57 9.02 -42.07
N GLY A 713 3.80 8.44 -43.00
CA GLY A 713 3.42 9.12 -44.24
C GLY A 713 2.69 10.45 -43.98
N ARG A 714 1.75 10.45 -43.04
CA ARG A 714 1.06 11.67 -42.60
C ARG A 714 2.02 12.67 -41.96
N ALA A 715 2.88 12.22 -41.04
CA ALA A 715 3.83 13.09 -40.36
C ALA A 715 4.73 13.79 -41.37
N ARG A 716 5.27 13.06 -42.35
CA ARG A 716 6.08 13.60 -43.44
C ARG A 716 5.31 14.59 -44.29
N PHE A 717 4.06 14.30 -44.67
CA PHE A 717 3.24 15.23 -45.42
C PHE A 717 3.07 16.58 -44.71
N VAL A 718 2.75 16.56 -43.41
CA VAL A 718 2.58 17.80 -42.62
C VAL A 718 3.90 18.54 -42.45
N LEU A 719 4.99 17.81 -42.17
CA LEU A 719 6.33 18.39 -42.04
C LEU A 719 6.82 19.02 -43.35
N GLU A 720 6.54 18.41 -44.50
CA GLU A 720 6.86 18.97 -45.83
C GLU A 720 6.12 20.27 -46.09
N ARG A 721 4.81 20.33 -45.77
CA ARG A 721 4.02 21.57 -45.85
C ARG A 721 4.53 22.65 -44.91
N GLN A 722 4.98 22.25 -43.72
CA GLN A 722 5.53 23.19 -42.75
C GLN A 722 6.88 23.76 -43.22
N ARG A 723 7.73 22.95 -43.87
CA ARG A 723 8.98 23.39 -44.51
C ARG A 723 8.76 24.46 -45.57
N GLU A 724 7.71 24.31 -46.39
CA GLU A 724 7.37 25.29 -47.44
C GLU A 724 6.97 26.65 -46.86
N VAL A 725 6.27 26.65 -45.73
CA VAL A 725 5.67 27.87 -45.14
C VAL A 725 6.58 28.56 -44.13
N ALA A 726 7.42 27.79 -43.42
CA ALA A 726 8.19 28.26 -42.27
C ALA A 726 9.53 27.49 -42.15
N PRO A 727 10.47 27.66 -43.10
CA PRO A 727 11.67 26.83 -43.20
C PRO A 727 12.61 26.96 -41.99
N GLU A 728 12.75 28.14 -41.40
CA GLU A 728 13.61 28.32 -40.22
C GLU A 728 13.03 27.65 -38.97
N GLN A 729 11.71 27.74 -38.77
CA GLN A 729 11.03 27.05 -37.68
C GLN A 729 11.01 25.54 -37.90
N PHE A 730 10.95 25.09 -39.18
CA PHE A 730 11.06 23.68 -39.55
C PHE A 730 12.39 23.07 -39.09
N GLU A 731 13.52 23.69 -39.42
CA GLU A 731 14.84 23.15 -39.04
C GLU A 731 14.98 23.02 -37.51
N ARG A 732 14.49 24.02 -36.76
CA ARG A 732 14.48 23.96 -35.29
C ARG A 732 13.60 22.83 -34.77
N HIS A 733 12.43 22.62 -35.37
CA HIS A 733 11.52 21.55 -34.97
C HIS A 733 12.10 20.17 -35.30
N ILE A 734 12.68 19.98 -36.48
CA ILE A 734 13.32 18.71 -36.86
C ILE A 734 14.46 18.37 -35.91
N ALA A 735 15.30 19.35 -35.54
CA ALA A 735 16.33 19.14 -34.53
C ALA A 735 15.72 18.69 -33.19
N GLN A 736 14.65 19.36 -32.74
CA GLN A 736 13.93 18.98 -31.52
C GLN A 736 13.42 17.53 -31.55
N LEU A 737 12.81 17.07 -32.65
CA LEU A 737 12.26 15.71 -32.76
C LEU A 737 13.34 14.61 -32.70
N GLN A 738 14.60 14.96 -32.95
CA GLN A 738 15.73 14.04 -32.91
C GLN A 738 16.36 13.92 -31.51
N HIS A 739 16.01 14.81 -30.58
CA HIS A 739 16.54 14.81 -29.22
C HIS A 739 15.75 13.87 -28.30
N PRO A 740 16.38 13.31 -27.24
CA PRO A 740 15.66 12.66 -26.16
C PRO A 740 14.68 13.64 -25.48
N THR A 741 13.50 13.14 -25.12
CA THR A 741 12.44 13.95 -24.49
C THR A 741 11.90 13.23 -23.26
N LEU A 742 11.83 13.93 -22.12
CA LEU A 742 11.15 13.45 -20.93
C LEU A 742 9.64 13.62 -21.10
N LEU A 743 8.90 12.52 -21.00
CA LEU A 743 7.43 12.55 -20.88
C LEU A 743 7.08 12.44 -19.39
N PHE A 744 6.21 13.31 -18.88
CA PHE A 744 5.83 13.33 -17.46
C PHE A 744 4.49 12.60 -17.23
N SER A 745 4.40 11.85 -16.14
CA SER A 745 3.17 11.12 -15.79
C SER A 745 2.09 11.98 -15.13
N ASP A 746 2.48 13.09 -14.50
CA ASP A 746 1.59 13.87 -13.63
C ASP A 746 0.75 14.89 -14.39
N GLU A 747 1.19 15.27 -15.60
CA GLU A 747 0.53 16.25 -16.46
C GLU A 747 0.50 15.67 -17.88
N GLN A 748 -0.71 15.47 -18.41
CA GLN A 748 -0.91 14.87 -19.73
C GLN A 748 -0.25 15.76 -20.80
N GLY A 749 0.53 15.15 -21.70
CA GLY A 749 1.24 15.86 -22.75
C GLY A 749 2.41 16.75 -22.27
N ALA A 750 2.75 16.77 -20.97
CA ALA A 750 3.91 17.50 -20.49
C ALA A 750 5.21 16.82 -20.94
N MET A 751 6.07 17.61 -21.59
CA MET A 751 7.31 17.16 -22.20
C MET A 751 8.45 18.13 -21.90
N VAL A 752 9.66 17.60 -21.77
CA VAL A 752 10.89 18.39 -21.69
C VAL A 752 11.92 17.83 -22.66
N GLU A 753 12.36 18.64 -23.60
CA GLU A 753 13.45 18.33 -24.52
C GLU A 753 14.81 18.33 -23.80
N LEU A 754 15.62 17.31 -24.05
CA LEU A 754 17.01 17.23 -23.61
C LEU A 754 17.94 17.30 -24.82
N ILE A 755 18.60 18.43 -25.03
CA ILE A 755 19.57 18.64 -26.12
C ILE A 755 20.90 18.01 -25.68
N PRO A 756 21.31 16.87 -26.25
CA PRO A 756 22.51 16.18 -25.79
C PRO A 756 23.78 16.93 -26.22
N LEU A 757 24.74 17.08 -25.31
CA LEU A 757 26.05 17.70 -25.59
C LEU A 757 27.11 16.67 -26.05
N GLU A 758 26.77 15.40 -25.92
CA GLU A 758 27.57 14.23 -26.29
C GLU A 758 26.61 13.11 -26.70
N ASP A 759 27.10 12.06 -27.38
CA ASP A 759 26.24 10.94 -27.76
C ASP A 759 25.69 10.25 -26.51
N PRO A 760 24.34 10.21 -26.31
CA PRO A 760 23.72 9.56 -25.15
C PRO A 760 24.10 8.09 -24.95
N LEU A 761 24.58 7.42 -26.01
CA LEU A 761 24.97 6.01 -25.96
C LEU A 761 26.49 5.80 -25.81
N ALA A 762 27.32 6.84 -26.00
CA ALA A 762 28.78 6.69 -25.99
C ALA A 762 29.36 6.30 -24.62
N GLY A 763 28.66 6.61 -23.52
CA GLY A 763 29.06 6.24 -22.16
C GLY A 763 28.68 4.83 -21.71
N SER A 764 28.00 4.03 -22.55
CA SER A 764 27.34 2.77 -22.16
C SER A 764 28.25 1.55 -21.96
N GLY A 765 29.58 1.71 -21.83
CA GLY A 765 30.47 0.56 -21.60
C GLY A 765 31.88 0.87 -21.12
N SER A 766 32.16 0.54 -19.85
CA SER A 766 33.45 0.09 -19.25
C SER A 766 33.23 0.10 -17.73
N GLU A 767 32.98 -1.00 -17.03
CA GLU A 767 33.86 -2.16 -16.83
C GLU A 767 33.02 -3.42 -16.52
N ILE A 768 33.26 -4.51 -17.25
CA ILE A 768 33.42 -5.92 -16.79
C ILE A 768 33.34 -6.80 -18.05
N GLY A 769 34.42 -7.55 -18.28
CA GLY A 769 34.61 -8.36 -19.48
C GLY A 769 33.64 -9.52 -19.64
N SER A 770 33.29 -9.77 -20.91
CA SER A 770 32.88 -11.05 -21.49
C SER A 770 31.87 -11.92 -20.72
N ALA A 771 30.61 -11.57 -20.85
CA ALA A 771 29.49 -12.49 -21.13
C ALA A 771 28.32 -11.59 -21.53
N LYS A 772 27.39 -12.06 -22.38
CA LYS A 772 26.19 -11.29 -22.80
C LYS A 772 25.56 -10.59 -21.60
N ALA A 773 25.82 -9.30 -21.43
CA ALA A 773 25.21 -8.50 -20.39
C ALA A 773 23.72 -8.41 -20.75
N SER A 774 22.86 -8.98 -19.90
CA SER A 774 21.44 -8.66 -19.94
C SER A 774 21.29 -7.14 -19.80
N ASN A 775 20.33 -6.53 -20.51
CA ASN A 775 19.97 -5.11 -20.38
C ASN A 775 19.81 -4.62 -18.93
N ALA A 776 19.66 -5.55 -17.98
CA ALA A 776 19.60 -5.31 -16.55
C ALA A 776 20.76 -4.45 -16.00
N ASP A 777 21.99 -4.46 -16.51
CA ASP A 777 23.09 -3.65 -15.89
C ASP A 777 23.41 -2.35 -16.65
N SER A 778 22.51 -1.89 -17.52
CA SER A 778 22.74 -0.71 -18.34
C SER A 778 22.60 0.58 -17.52
N HIS A 779 23.66 1.38 -17.48
CA HIS A 779 23.70 2.71 -16.86
C HIS A 779 24.02 3.75 -17.94
N TYR A 780 23.09 4.68 -18.19
CA TYR A 780 23.27 5.76 -19.15
C TYR A 780 23.48 7.07 -18.42
N ARG A 781 24.49 7.82 -18.83
CA ARG A 781 24.80 9.14 -18.30
C ARG A 781 25.31 10.01 -19.43
N PHE A 782 24.69 11.18 -19.60
CA PHE A 782 25.14 12.14 -20.60
C PHE A 782 24.77 13.56 -20.19
N ARG A 783 25.63 14.50 -20.56
CA ARG A 783 25.40 15.93 -20.40
C ARG A 783 24.38 16.42 -21.43
N CYS A 784 23.50 17.30 -20.99
CA CYS A 784 22.44 17.86 -21.82
C CYS A 784 22.11 19.29 -21.43
N GLN A 785 21.67 20.08 -22.40
CA GLN A 785 20.98 21.34 -22.15
C GLN A 785 19.47 21.10 -22.20
N VAL A 786 18.71 21.70 -21.29
CA VAL A 786 17.25 21.66 -21.35
C VAL A 786 16.76 22.60 -22.46
N GLY A 787 16.01 22.02 -23.40
CA GLY A 787 15.40 22.72 -24.53
C GLY A 787 13.97 23.17 -24.23
N LYS A 788 13.06 22.97 -25.19
CA LYS A 788 11.64 23.31 -25.05
C LYS A 788 10.99 22.51 -23.91
N THR A 789 10.21 23.18 -23.08
CA THR A 789 9.40 22.58 -22.01
C THR A 789 7.93 22.94 -22.18
N SER A 790 7.05 21.95 -22.03
CA SER A 790 5.61 22.14 -21.85
C SER A 790 5.14 21.82 -20.42
N LEU A 791 6.07 21.48 -19.52
CA LEU A 791 5.77 21.20 -18.11
C LEU A 791 5.35 22.49 -17.39
N ARG A 792 4.21 22.47 -16.71
CA ARG A 792 3.65 23.66 -16.02
C ARG A 792 3.76 23.61 -14.51
N THR A 793 4.28 22.50 -13.99
CA THR A 793 4.52 22.34 -12.56
C THR A 793 5.66 23.25 -12.08
N PRO A 794 5.74 23.58 -10.78
CA PRO A 794 6.89 24.31 -10.22
C PRO A 794 8.24 23.67 -10.52
N LEU A 795 8.24 22.37 -10.80
CA LEU A 795 9.42 21.61 -11.15
C LEU A 795 10.08 22.10 -12.45
N ALA A 796 9.31 22.66 -13.39
CA ALA A 796 9.81 23.15 -14.67
C ALA A 796 10.94 24.17 -14.53
N ASN A 797 10.84 25.08 -13.55
CA ASN A 797 11.85 26.09 -13.27
C ASN A 797 13.18 25.46 -12.82
N TYR A 798 13.12 24.33 -12.11
CA TYR A 798 14.30 23.63 -11.63
C TYR A 798 14.89 22.73 -12.71
N VAL A 799 14.05 22.06 -13.50
CA VAL A 799 14.50 21.21 -14.61
C VAL A 799 15.41 22.00 -15.55
N GLY A 800 15.06 23.25 -15.88
CA GLY A 800 15.90 24.12 -16.71
C GLY A 800 17.30 24.45 -16.18
N LEU A 801 17.61 24.09 -14.93
CA LEU A 801 18.93 24.28 -14.31
C LEU A 801 19.80 23.02 -14.34
N ALA A 802 19.26 21.88 -14.78
CA ALA A 802 20.01 20.64 -14.92
C ALA A 802 20.96 20.68 -16.12
N ASP A 803 22.11 20.04 -15.98
CA ASP A 803 23.16 19.96 -17.02
C ASP A 803 23.52 18.52 -17.42
N GLU A 804 22.92 17.53 -16.76
CA GLU A 804 23.20 16.12 -16.97
C GLU A 804 22.00 15.26 -16.56
N ILE A 805 21.84 14.10 -17.20
CA ILE A 805 20.87 13.07 -16.81
C ILE A 805 21.57 11.74 -16.56
N VAL A 806 21.11 11.03 -15.53
CA VAL A 806 21.51 9.66 -15.22
C VAL A 806 20.27 8.77 -15.24
N ILE A 807 20.35 7.68 -16.01
CA ILE A 807 19.30 6.68 -16.19
C ILE A 807 19.91 5.33 -15.82
N GLU A 808 19.38 4.73 -14.76
CA GLU A 808 19.77 3.41 -14.28
C GLU A 808 18.62 2.42 -14.50
N ARG A 809 18.69 1.20 -13.93
CA ARG A 809 17.65 0.16 -14.05
C ARG A 809 16.22 0.71 -13.93
N GLU A 810 15.86 1.17 -12.74
CA GLU A 810 14.53 1.73 -12.44
C GLU A 810 14.59 3.24 -12.14
N CYS A 811 15.77 3.79 -11.88
CA CYS A 811 15.94 5.17 -11.43
C CYS A 811 16.28 6.13 -12.57
N VAL A 812 15.75 7.35 -12.49
CA VAL A 812 16.08 8.48 -13.38
C VAL A 812 16.30 9.70 -12.52
N THR A 813 17.44 10.36 -12.68
CA THR A 813 17.79 11.56 -11.91
C THR A 813 18.45 12.59 -12.81
N LEU A 814 17.99 13.84 -12.73
CA LEU A 814 18.70 14.97 -13.31
C LEU A 814 19.77 15.46 -12.35
N TYR A 815 20.92 15.81 -12.91
CA TYR A 815 22.10 16.27 -12.20
C TYR A 815 22.36 17.74 -12.51
N ARG A 816 23.05 18.39 -11.58
CA ARG A 816 23.58 19.74 -11.73
C ARG A 816 24.98 19.80 -11.16
N GLU A 817 25.94 20.27 -11.94
CA GLU A 817 27.34 20.41 -11.53
C GLU A 817 27.90 19.10 -10.94
N GLY A 818 27.51 17.96 -11.54
CA GLY A 818 27.95 16.62 -11.14
C GLY A 818 27.30 16.05 -9.88
N LYS A 819 26.25 16.69 -9.34
CA LYS A 819 25.50 16.22 -8.17
C LYS A 819 24.05 15.86 -8.50
N PRO A 820 23.46 14.83 -7.86
CA PRO A 820 22.04 14.52 -7.99
C PRO A 820 21.21 15.75 -7.62
N PHE A 821 20.32 16.18 -8.51
CA PHE A 821 19.58 17.43 -8.35
C PHE A 821 18.06 17.22 -8.33
N ILE A 822 17.50 16.47 -9.27
CA ILE A 822 16.05 16.20 -9.32
C ILE A 822 15.81 14.70 -9.51
N PRO A 823 15.36 13.98 -8.47
CA PRO A 823 14.95 12.58 -8.61
C PRO A 823 13.61 12.49 -9.34
N LEU A 824 13.56 11.78 -10.47
CA LEU A 824 12.41 11.62 -11.37
C LEU A 824 12.00 10.14 -11.59
N SER A 825 12.58 9.22 -10.82
CA SER A 825 12.37 7.77 -10.93
C SER A 825 10.89 7.39 -10.93
N GLY A 826 10.48 6.62 -11.94
CA GLY A 826 9.09 6.23 -12.16
C GLY A 826 8.12 7.36 -12.51
N GLN A 827 8.52 8.64 -12.47
CA GLN A 827 7.67 9.79 -12.81
C GLN A 827 7.81 10.19 -14.29
N VAL A 828 8.95 9.90 -14.91
CA VAL A 828 9.24 10.27 -16.30
C VAL A 828 9.64 9.07 -17.15
N PHE A 829 9.24 9.09 -18.42
CA PHE A 829 9.74 8.19 -19.45
C PHE A 829 10.66 8.97 -20.39
N VAL A 830 11.86 8.46 -20.65
CA VAL A 830 12.80 9.06 -21.61
C VAL A 830 12.48 8.53 -23.01
N TRP A 831 11.69 9.29 -23.76
CA TRP A 831 11.34 8.95 -25.14
C TRP A 831 12.47 9.36 -26.07
N TRP A 832 12.97 8.43 -26.89
CA TRP A 832 13.90 8.75 -27.96
C TRP A 832 13.71 7.81 -29.15
N HIS A 833 13.97 8.32 -30.35
CA HIS A 833 13.75 7.56 -31.58
C HIS A 833 14.87 6.54 -31.84
N LYS A 834 16.08 6.74 -31.29
CA LYS A 834 17.22 5.83 -31.52
C LYS A 834 17.35 4.68 -30.53
N HIS A 835 16.76 4.82 -29.34
CA HIS A 835 16.93 3.84 -28.27
C HIS A 835 15.74 3.84 -27.30
N VAL A 836 15.43 2.68 -26.71
CA VAL A 836 14.44 2.54 -25.63
C VAL A 836 15.14 2.38 -24.28
N PHE A 837 15.20 3.46 -23.51
CA PHE A 837 15.68 3.41 -22.14
C PHE A 837 14.73 2.59 -21.24
N GLN A 838 15.30 1.81 -20.32
CA GLN A 838 14.57 1.07 -19.28
C GLN A 838 13.42 0.19 -19.81
N ARG A 839 13.60 -0.42 -21.00
CA ARG A 839 12.55 -1.20 -21.69
C ARG A 839 11.86 -2.23 -20.78
N ASP A 840 12.63 -3.02 -20.05
CA ASP A 840 12.11 -4.11 -19.22
C ASP A 840 11.29 -3.59 -18.02
N PHE A 841 11.74 -2.48 -17.41
CA PHE A 841 11.01 -1.81 -16.33
C PHE A 841 9.65 -1.28 -16.82
N TRP A 842 9.64 -0.53 -17.91
CA TRP A 842 8.40 0.02 -18.46
C TRP A 842 7.46 -1.06 -18.99
N GLN A 843 7.99 -2.16 -19.55
CA GLN A 843 7.20 -3.33 -19.92
C GLN A 843 6.51 -3.94 -18.69
N ALA A 844 7.23 -4.16 -17.59
CA ALA A 844 6.66 -4.69 -16.37
C ALA A 844 5.60 -3.74 -15.75
N MET A 845 5.82 -2.43 -15.81
CA MET A 845 4.84 -1.41 -15.38
C MET A 845 3.56 -1.46 -16.21
N VAL A 846 3.66 -1.49 -17.55
CA VAL A 846 2.50 -1.57 -18.46
C VAL A 846 1.70 -2.86 -18.22
N GLU A 847 2.38 -3.99 -18.05
CA GLU A 847 1.71 -5.26 -17.79
C GLU A 847 0.99 -5.29 -16.44
N ALA A 848 1.60 -4.74 -15.39
CA ALA A 848 0.95 -4.58 -14.10
C ALA A 848 -0.26 -3.63 -14.19
N LYS A 849 -0.13 -2.51 -14.91
CA LYS A 849 -1.22 -1.55 -15.12
C LYS A 849 -2.41 -2.17 -15.88
N ARG A 850 -2.14 -2.93 -16.95
CA ARG A 850 -3.18 -3.66 -17.71
C ARG A 850 -3.89 -4.72 -16.88
N ALA A 851 -3.18 -5.35 -15.95
CA ALA A 851 -3.75 -6.37 -15.10
C ALA A 851 -4.64 -5.76 -13.99
N ASN A 852 -4.34 -4.54 -13.52
CA ASN A 852 -5.08 -3.90 -12.45
C ASN A 852 -6.49 -3.43 -12.89
N SER A 853 -7.51 -4.19 -12.51
CA SER A 853 -8.92 -3.91 -12.80
C SER A 853 -9.49 -2.68 -12.09
N HIS A 854 -8.84 -2.17 -11.03
CA HIS A 854 -9.31 -0.97 -10.30
C HIS A 854 -9.08 0.35 -11.04
N ALA A 855 -8.34 0.34 -12.17
CA ALA A 855 -8.17 1.52 -13.02
C ALA A 855 -9.50 1.99 -13.70
N LEU A 856 -10.57 1.19 -13.62
CA LEU A 856 -11.92 1.51 -14.10
C LEU A 856 -12.84 2.13 -13.03
N GLY A 857 -12.43 2.19 -11.74
CA GLY A 857 -13.33 2.55 -10.64
C GLY A 857 -13.04 3.88 -9.94
N THR A 858 -11.87 4.50 -10.13
CA THR A 858 -11.44 5.65 -9.31
C THR A 858 -11.95 7.02 -9.79
N ALA A 859 -12.98 7.06 -10.64
CA ALA A 859 -13.71 8.29 -10.95
C ALA A 859 -15.04 8.42 -10.17
N ASN A 860 -15.49 7.36 -9.48
CA ASN A 860 -16.71 7.41 -8.67
C ASN A 860 -16.45 6.82 -7.27
N THR A 861 -15.73 7.56 -6.43
CA THR A 861 -16.13 7.65 -5.01
C THR A 861 -17.29 8.63 -4.87
N THR A 862 -18.29 8.56 -5.75
CA THR A 862 -19.65 8.75 -5.28
C THR A 862 -19.95 7.50 -4.48
N THR A 863 -19.93 7.66 -3.16
CA THR A 863 -20.74 6.86 -2.24
C THR A 863 -21.93 6.32 -3.02
N GLU A 864 -21.93 5.03 -3.36
CA GLU A 864 -23.18 4.38 -3.76
C GLU A 864 -24.11 4.65 -2.60
N VAL A 865 -25.04 5.59 -2.79
CA VAL A 865 -26.15 5.79 -1.88
C VAL A 865 -26.96 4.51 -2.01
N GLN A 866 -26.56 3.49 -1.25
CA GLN A 866 -27.41 2.33 -1.01
C GLN A 866 -28.74 2.90 -0.51
N GLU A 867 -29.82 2.59 -1.23
CA GLU A 867 -31.17 2.94 -0.81
C GLU A 867 -31.33 2.57 0.66
N ILE A 868 -31.56 3.58 1.50
CA ILE A 868 -31.73 3.39 2.94
C ILE A 868 -33.01 2.59 3.14
N ASP A 869 -32.89 1.34 3.60
CA ASP A 869 -34.04 0.47 3.75
C ASP A 869 -35.07 1.04 4.74
N ALA A 870 -36.34 0.65 4.57
CA ALA A 870 -37.43 1.15 5.41
C ALA A 870 -37.28 0.78 6.90
N ALA A 871 -36.47 -0.25 7.23
CA ALA A 871 -36.19 -0.62 8.62
C ALA A 871 -35.24 0.38 9.29
N THR A 872 -34.26 0.89 8.55
CA THR A 872 -33.30 1.92 8.96
C THR A 872 -34.02 3.24 9.22
N VAL A 873 -34.94 3.65 8.34
CA VAL A 873 -35.77 4.85 8.57
C VAL A 873 -36.59 4.73 9.86
N ARG A 874 -37.23 3.57 10.09
CA ARG A 874 -38.01 3.32 11.32
C ARG A 874 -37.16 3.29 12.58
N ALA A 875 -35.97 2.69 12.52
CA ALA A 875 -35.05 2.63 13.65
C ALA A 875 -34.49 4.02 14.00
N GLY A 876 -34.19 4.86 13.01
CA GLY A 876 -33.73 6.23 13.22
C GLY A 876 -34.80 7.10 13.85
N ALA A 877 -36.04 7.03 13.35
CA ALA A 877 -37.18 7.75 13.93
C ALA A 877 -37.48 7.32 15.38
N PHE A 878 -37.29 6.04 15.70
CA PHE A 878 -37.42 5.52 17.06
C PHE A 878 -36.34 6.10 17.99
N LEU A 879 -35.06 6.02 17.61
CA LEU A 879 -33.96 6.53 18.43
C LEU A 879 -34.07 8.03 18.67
N ALA A 880 -34.40 8.82 17.63
CA ALA A 880 -34.63 10.25 17.78
C ALA A 880 -35.77 10.56 18.78
N ARG A 881 -36.82 9.74 18.80
CA ARG A 881 -37.92 9.87 19.78
C ARG A 881 -37.47 9.51 21.20
N VAL A 882 -36.69 8.44 21.36
CA VAL A 882 -36.14 8.05 22.67
C VAL A 882 -35.23 9.15 23.22
N PHE A 883 -34.34 9.72 22.40
CA PHE A 883 -33.46 10.81 22.83
C PHE A 883 -34.25 12.03 23.31
N LYS A 884 -35.36 12.36 22.65
CA LYS A 884 -36.26 13.43 23.10
C LYS A 884 -36.92 13.12 24.44
N GLN A 885 -37.19 11.85 24.75
CA GLN A 885 -37.79 11.43 26.03
C GLN A 885 -36.79 11.37 27.18
N VAL A 886 -35.48 11.32 26.90
CA VAL A 886 -34.42 11.23 27.91
C VAL A 886 -33.54 12.48 27.99
N GLN A 887 -34.00 13.63 27.51
CA GLN A 887 -33.22 14.89 27.57
C GLN A 887 -32.83 15.29 28.99
N ASP A 888 -33.68 14.97 29.98
CA ASP A 888 -33.41 15.23 31.40
C ASP A 888 -32.44 14.23 32.06
N ARG A 889 -32.08 13.14 31.36
CA ARG A 889 -31.14 12.14 31.86
C ARG A 889 -29.71 12.70 31.78
N SER A 890 -28.97 12.54 32.87
CA SER A 890 -27.54 12.89 32.90
C SER A 890 -26.68 11.72 32.41
N PHE A 891 -25.74 12.03 31.51
CA PHE A 891 -24.72 11.15 30.98
C PHE A 891 -23.36 11.59 31.51
N SER A 892 -23.08 11.23 32.77
CA SER A 892 -21.84 11.65 33.46
C SER A 892 -21.64 13.17 33.52
N GLY A 893 -22.70 13.92 33.85
CA GLY A 893 -22.71 15.39 33.87
C GLY A 893 -23.46 15.98 32.69
N TYR A 894 -23.24 15.43 31.50
CA TYR A 894 -23.80 15.90 30.24
C TYR A 894 -25.31 15.66 30.11
N LYS A 895 -26.03 16.60 29.49
CA LYS A 895 -27.46 16.46 29.12
C LYS A 895 -27.65 16.69 27.64
N ILE A 896 -28.63 16.03 27.05
CA ILE A 896 -28.94 16.20 25.61
C ILE A 896 -29.64 17.55 25.43
N VAL A 897 -29.01 18.44 24.66
CA VAL A 897 -29.54 19.77 24.35
C VAL A 897 -30.06 19.86 22.91
N THR A 898 -29.47 19.10 21.98
CA THR A 898 -29.88 19.11 20.57
C THR A 898 -29.99 17.69 20.01
N ILE A 899 -31.02 17.47 19.18
CA ILE A 899 -31.26 16.22 18.47
C ILE A 899 -31.70 16.58 17.05
N VAL A 900 -30.85 16.32 16.06
CA VAL A 900 -31.11 16.65 14.65
C VAL A 900 -30.92 15.40 13.81
N THR A 901 -31.95 14.96 13.10
CA THR A 901 -31.80 13.90 12.08
C THR A 901 -31.17 14.52 10.84
N LEU A 902 -29.91 14.19 10.57
CA LEU A 902 -29.15 14.73 9.43
C LEU A 902 -29.59 14.07 8.11
N SER A 903 -29.81 12.75 8.15
CA SER A 903 -30.35 11.95 7.06
C SER A 903 -31.12 10.74 7.64
N PRO A 904 -31.94 10.01 6.86
CA PRO A 904 -32.65 8.85 7.39
C PRO A 904 -31.68 7.80 7.97
N GLY A 905 -31.73 7.62 9.29
CA GLY A 905 -30.78 6.72 9.99
C GLY A 905 -29.47 7.36 10.43
N GLU A 906 -29.35 8.68 10.38
CA GLU A 906 -28.21 9.43 10.92
C GLU A 906 -28.72 10.57 11.81
N ILE A 907 -28.35 10.54 13.08
CA ILE A 907 -28.89 11.44 14.11
C ILE A 907 -27.72 12.11 14.82
N HIS A 908 -27.65 13.43 14.72
CA HIS A 908 -26.79 14.26 15.54
C HIS A 908 -27.42 14.47 16.92
N VAL A 909 -26.64 14.26 17.98
CA VAL A 909 -27.02 14.44 19.37
C VAL A 909 -25.96 15.32 20.01
N GLY A 910 -26.30 16.59 20.28
CA GLY A 910 -25.45 17.49 21.04
C GLY A 910 -25.76 17.39 22.51
N LEU A 911 -24.72 17.19 23.31
CA LEU A 911 -24.76 17.14 24.76
C LEU A 911 -23.97 18.29 25.36
N GLU A 912 -24.46 18.86 26.45
CA GLU A 912 -23.81 19.98 27.14
C GLU A 912 -23.65 19.67 28.63
N ASP A 913 -22.49 20.01 29.17
CA ASP A 913 -22.17 20.08 30.60
C ASP A 913 -21.76 21.52 30.95
N SER A 914 -21.49 21.84 32.22
CA SER A 914 -21.16 23.20 32.67
C SER A 914 -19.90 23.82 32.07
N ASP A 915 -19.00 23.00 31.49
CA ASP A 915 -17.67 23.46 31.06
C ASP A 915 -17.38 23.28 29.55
N GLU A 916 -17.86 22.20 28.88
CA GLU A 916 -17.55 21.91 27.47
C GLU A 916 -18.69 21.15 26.76
N PRO A 917 -19.02 21.45 25.48
CA PRO A 917 -20.01 20.71 24.69
C PRO A 917 -19.45 19.39 24.14
N LEU A 918 -20.32 18.41 23.85
CA LEU A 918 -19.99 17.11 23.28
C LEU A 918 -21.01 16.74 22.20
N ASP A 919 -20.55 16.55 20.96
CA ASP A 919 -21.42 16.14 19.86
C ASP A 919 -21.21 14.66 19.49
N ILE A 920 -22.31 13.95 19.30
CA ILE A 920 -22.32 12.53 18.94
C ILE A 920 -23.25 12.31 17.76
N ILE A 921 -22.74 11.69 16.70
CA ILE A 921 -23.55 11.19 15.59
C ILE A 921 -23.84 9.71 15.82
N VAL A 922 -25.13 9.39 15.86
CA VAL A 922 -25.70 8.05 15.94
C VAL A 922 -26.12 7.64 14.53
N ASP A 923 -25.38 6.72 13.93
CA ASP A 923 -25.57 6.30 12.54
C ASP A 923 -26.02 4.83 12.51
N ILE A 924 -27.02 4.49 11.70
CA ILE A 924 -27.56 3.13 11.54
C ILE A 924 -27.62 2.66 10.08
N ARG A 925 -27.03 3.43 9.15
CA ARG A 925 -26.93 3.09 7.72
C ARG A 925 -25.93 1.94 7.47
N PRO A 926 -26.05 1.17 6.37
CA PRO A 926 -25.05 0.18 5.97
C PRO A 926 -23.71 0.82 5.51
N ASN A 927 -22.59 0.09 5.62
CA ASN A 927 -21.22 0.53 5.26
C ASN A 927 -20.71 1.83 5.93
N GLN A 928 -20.59 1.81 7.26
CA GLN A 928 -20.18 2.99 8.02
C GLN A 928 -18.66 3.14 8.13
N ALA A 929 -18.22 4.41 8.07
CA ALA A 929 -16.85 4.88 8.29
C ALA A 929 -16.30 4.49 9.68
N ALA A 930 -15.07 4.93 9.99
CA ALA A 930 -14.46 4.77 11.31
C ALA A 930 -15.43 5.25 12.42
N ALA A 931 -15.77 4.34 13.33
CA ALA A 931 -16.70 4.59 14.42
C ALA A 931 -15.97 4.57 15.76
N LEU A 932 -16.32 5.47 16.66
CA LEU A 932 -15.82 5.47 18.04
C LEU A 932 -16.40 4.30 18.85
N ALA A 933 -17.62 3.85 18.51
CA ALA A 933 -18.22 2.66 19.07
C ALA A 933 -19.24 2.05 18.11
N LYS A 934 -19.42 0.73 18.17
CA LYS A 934 -20.45 0.00 17.42
C LYS A 934 -21.28 -0.88 18.35
N ILE A 935 -22.60 -0.74 18.28
CA ILE A 935 -23.58 -1.44 19.11
C ILE A 935 -24.65 -2.05 18.18
N GLY A 936 -24.46 -3.32 17.82
CA GLY A 936 -25.30 -3.97 16.80
C GLY A 936 -25.17 -3.29 15.44
N ARG A 937 -26.28 -2.73 14.93
CA ARG A 937 -26.31 -1.93 13.68
C ARG A 937 -26.09 -0.44 13.90
N VAL A 938 -25.98 0.02 15.14
CA VAL A 938 -25.73 1.43 15.47
C VAL A 938 -24.22 1.66 15.56
N THR A 939 -23.70 2.68 14.89
CA THR A 939 -22.39 3.26 15.17
C THR A 939 -22.54 4.62 15.81
N LEU A 940 -21.60 4.92 16.70
CA LEU A 940 -21.45 6.22 17.32
C LEU A 940 -20.13 6.80 16.85
N ARG A 941 -20.17 8.04 16.37
CA ARG A 941 -19.00 8.83 16.00
C ARG A 941 -19.19 10.27 16.48
N HIS A 942 -18.17 11.09 16.34
CA HIS A 942 -18.30 12.54 16.50
C HIS A 942 -18.45 13.20 15.11
N PRO A 943 -19.01 14.41 15.02
CA PRO A 943 -18.87 15.24 13.82
C PRO A 943 -17.39 15.55 13.54
N GLU A 944 -16.98 15.60 12.27
CA GLU A 944 -15.56 15.86 11.92
C GLU A 944 -15.06 17.20 12.46
N ASP A 945 -15.94 18.19 12.56
CA ASP A 945 -15.71 19.53 13.08
C ASP A 945 -15.79 19.64 14.62
N SER A 946 -16.25 18.60 15.33
CA SER A 946 -16.42 18.59 16.80
C SER A 946 -15.93 17.27 17.43
N PRO A 947 -14.61 16.96 17.37
CA PRO A 947 -14.07 15.72 17.94
C PRO A 947 -14.03 15.74 19.47
N ILE A 948 -14.03 14.54 20.06
CA ILE A 948 -13.94 14.33 21.51
C ILE A 948 -12.47 14.50 21.94
N ARG A 949 -12.17 15.57 22.69
CA ARG A 949 -10.81 15.97 23.06
C ARG A 949 -10.51 15.82 24.55
N SER A 950 -11.50 15.94 25.42
CA SER A 950 -11.27 15.95 26.87
C SER A 950 -11.70 14.66 27.57
N PRO A 951 -11.06 14.30 28.71
CA PRO A 951 -11.49 13.17 29.53
C PRO A 951 -12.95 13.28 30.00
N ALA A 952 -13.50 14.49 30.14
CA ALA A 952 -14.90 14.73 30.51
C ALA A 952 -15.84 14.36 29.35
N GLN A 953 -15.56 14.85 28.15
CA GLN A 953 -16.30 14.47 26.94
C GLN A 953 -16.24 12.96 26.69
N TRP A 954 -15.09 12.31 26.92
CA TRP A 954 -14.97 10.85 26.83
C TRP A 954 -15.82 10.08 27.87
N ARG A 955 -15.96 10.61 29.09
CA ARG A 955 -16.87 10.04 30.09
C ARG A 955 -18.33 10.21 29.68
N GLY A 956 -18.71 11.40 29.18
CA GLY A 956 -20.04 11.67 28.63
C GLY A 956 -20.39 10.72 27.48
N PHE A 957 -19.47 10.57 26.52
CA PHE A 957 -19.62 9.65 25.39
C PHE A 957 -19.79 8.20 25.83
N ARG A 958 -18.96 7.69 26.75
CA ARG A 958 -19.08 6.32 27.27
C ARG A 958 -20.43 6.09 27.96
N SER A 959 -20.88 7.05 28.77
CA SER A 959 -22.17 7.00 29.46
C SER A 959 -23.35 6.98 28.46
N PHE A 960 -23.29 7.82 27.42
CA PHE A 960 -24.26 7.84 26.34
C PHE A 960 -24.27 6.52 25.53
N ARG A 961 -23.08 6.01 25.20
CA ARG A 961 -22.91 4.70 24.53
C ARG A 961 -23.54 3.56 25.33
N ASP A 962 -23.29 3.50 26.64
CA ASP A 962 -23.81 2.43 27.49
C ASP A 962 -25.33 2.49 27.59
N PHE A 963 -25.92 3.68 27.58
CA PHE A 963 -27.37 3.87 27.47
C PHE A 963 -27.94 3.29 26.17
N ILE A 964 -27.31 3.54 25.02
CA ILE A 964 -27.72 2.93 23.75
C ILE A 964 -27.63 1.41 23.82
N GLY A 965 -26.57 0.87 24.42
CA GLY A 965 -26.39 -0.56 24.64
C GLY A 965 -27.53 -1.19 25.46
N GLN A 966 -27.91 -0.55 26.57
CA GLN A 966 -29.02 -0.98 27.41
C GLN A 966 -30.35 -0.93 26.66
N LEU A 967 -30.64 0.18 25.97
CA LEU A 967 -31.87 0.39 25.21
C LEU A 967 -32.09 -0.71 24.15
N LEU A 968 -31.02 -1.09 23.44
CA LEU A 968 -31.10 -2.13 22.40
C LEU A 968 -31.23 -3.54 23.00
N THR A 969 -30.61 -3.78 24.16
CA THR A 969 -30.70 -5.07 24.88
C THR A 969 -32.07 -5.31 25.49
N GLU A 970 -32.70 -4.27 26.07
CA GLU A 970 -34.07 -4.36 26.61
C GLU A 970 -35.10 -4.62 25.50
N ARG A 971 -34.91 -4.02 24.33
CA ARG A 971 -35.76 -4.25 23.16
C ARG A 971 -35.65 -5.67 22.63
N SER A 972 -34.45 -6.26 22.58
CA SER A 972 -34.26 -7.64 22.13
C SER A 972 -34.86 -8.68 23.08
N ARG A 973 -35.22 -8.29 24.31
CA ARG A 973 -35.95 -9.12 25.27
C ARG A 973 -37.47 -8.96 25.17
N GLN A 974 -37.96 -7.89 24.54
CA GLN A 974 -39.38 -7.59 24.33
C GLN A 974 -39.89 -7.98 22.93
N SER A 975 -38.98 -8.11 21.95
CA SER A 975 -39.22 -8.71 20.62
C SER A 975 -38.91 -10.19 20.63
#